data_AF-A0A953FAU6-F1
#
_entry.id   AF-A0A953FAU6-F1
#
_cell.length_a   1.000
_cell.length_b   1.000
_cell.length_c   1.000
_cell.angle_alpha   90.00
_cell.angle_beta   90.00
_cell.angle_gamma   90.00
#
_symmetry.space_group_name_H-M   'P 1'
#
loop_
_entity.id
_entity.type
_entity.pdbx_description
1 polymer ?
#
loop_
_entity_poly.entity_id
_entity_poly.type
_entity_poly.pdbx_seq_one_letter_code
_entity_poly.pdbx_strand_id
1 'polypeptide(L)'
;MTAAYPVLEVLPELRRSLEQCPVTILQAPPGAGKSTVLPLHLLNEPWLKCRRIIMLEPRRLAARSVASRLAALHGDALGNTVGFRIRFETQSGPLTRLEVVTDGILTRMLQQQDALGDIGLIIFDEFHERSLHADTGLVLAQQVQEYLHDDMRILIMSATLESSRLSSVLGNAPVITSTGRQFPVQITYEEKDLQLPIHTGVARAIHRALREQEGDILVFLPGAGEIERTIGLLEEEATAARLVPLYGDLPFERQQQAILPDTNGRRKVVLATTIAETSLTIEGITTVIDAGLTRVPRYDPRSGLTSLETVRVTADAADQRAGRAGRLGPGFCYRLWTQATQRHLQPSRAPEITGADLTSAVLELRQWGIKRILDDLRWPDPPSAGAVRQAEELLEKLEAIDSNGITQRGRAMLRLPTHPRIAHMLLVAEAEQLQPLAADVAALLEEKDPLRQGAGADLSLRVEVLHQWRKGGSVAASRSLMERIERLANHWRRLLKTTIDQTPVIPEQVGQLLSCAYPERLARQTERHSERFKLSNGRMGRLPDHDPLIHYPWIVAAQVDARDGDAKIFLAAPIHESDVLKHATPHQVVRWDEQRQAVVAIRELRFGDMVVNTSFAGTPDPEESVAVICAMTRSLGLTFLGWSDAQRAWQARVMSLKGWNPLETWPDVSDEHLLATIENWLPPFLQQITKRSDFGKLDWSAICTHIIGWDRERELEELAPARITVPSGSAIQVQYSAHGDLPVMQVRLQEVFGWLETPTINKGRTRLVLHLLSPGYKPVQVTQDMQSFWKNTYDEVRSELRRRYPRHSWPDNPLTAQAIRGAVRRKS
;
A
#
# COMPACT_ATOMS: atom_id res chain seq x y z
N MET A 1 21.34 -52.70 -13.56
CA MET A 1 20.25 -52.87 -12.58
C MET A 1 19.80 -51.49 -12.15
N THR A 2 18.73 -50.95 -12.73
CA THR A 2 18.18 -49.64 -12.36
C THR A 2 17.59 -49.75 -10.95
N ALA A 3 18.16 -49.03 -9.98
CA ALA A 3 17.52 -48.88 -8.67
C ALA A 3 16.10 -48.34 -8.90
N ALA A 4 15.08 -49.08 -8.44
CA ALA A 4 13.69 -48.68 -8.63
C ALA A 4 13.44 -47.38 -7.85
N TYR A 5 13.08 -46.30 -8.56
CA TYR A 5 12.73 -45.03 -7.95
C TYR A 5 11.43 -45.17 -7.14
N PRO A 6 11.34 -44.64 -5.90
CA PRO A 6 10.15 -44.78 -5.05
C PRO A 6 8.85 -44.26 -5.68
N VAL A 7 8.93 -43.24 -6.54
CA VAL A 7 7.73 -42.70 -7.23
C VAL A 7 7.08 -43.73 -8.16
N LEU A 8 7.81 -44.74 -8.62
CA LEU A 8 7.28 -45.78 -9.51
C LEU A 8 6.36 -46.76 -8.77
N GLU A 9 6.47 -46.88 -7.45
CA GLU A 9 5.59 -47.72 -6.63
C GLU A 9 4.14 -47.20 -6.64
N VAL A 10 3.95 -45.88 -6.77
CA VAL A 10 2.62 -45.23 -6.82
C VAL A 10 2.13 -44.95 -8.24
N LEU A 11 2.91 -45.29 -9.27
CA LEU A 11 2.58 -45.00 -10.67
C LEU A 11 1.23 -45.60 -11.13
N PRO A 12 0.84 -46.84 -10.75
CA PRO A 12 -0.47 -47.40 -11.14
C PRO A 12 -1.65 -46.61 -10.58
N GLU A 13 -1.56 -46.16 -9.33
CA GLU A 13 -2.58 -45.32 -8.69
C GLU A 13 -2.65 -43.94 -9.36
N LEU A 14 -1.49 -43.35 -9.66
CA LEU A 14 -1.39 -42.06 -10.32
C LEU A 14 -1.99 -42.07 -11.73
N ARG A 15 -1.74 -43.12 -12.51
CA ARG A 15 -2.35 -43.29 -13.85
C ARG A 15 -3.87 -43.31 -13.77
N ARG A 16 -4.42 -44.11 -12.86
CA ARG A 16 -5.88 -44.20 -12.65
C ARG A 16 -6.47 -42.85 -12.25
N SER A 17 -5.80 -42.14 -11.34
CA SER A 17 -6.25 -40.82 -10.88
C SER A 17 -6.23 -39.79 -12.02
N LEU A 18 -5.16 -39.70 -12.80
CA LEU A 18 -5.08 -38.77 -13.95
C LEU A 18 -6.06 -39.12 -15.07
N GLU A 19 -6.41 -40.39 -15.24
CA GLU A 19 -7.43 -40.79 -16.22
C GLU A 19 -8.83 -40.31 -15.79
N GLN A 20 -9.16 -40.47 -14.49
CA GLN A 20 -10.49 -40.25 -13.93
C GLN A 20 -10.76 -38.83 -13.43
N CYS A 21 -9.71 -38.12 -13.02
CA CYS A 21 -9.81 -36.83 -12.34
C CYS A 21 -9.09 -35.73 -13.14
N PRO A 22 -9.67 -34.53 -13.22
CA PRO A 22 -9.04 -33.40 -13.93
C PRO A 22 -7.77 -32.90 -13.25
N VAL A 23 -7.68 -33.02 -11.93
CA VAL A 23 -6.57 -32.55 -11.09
C VAL A 23 -6.16 -33.66 -10.14
N THR A 24 -4.86 -33.92 -10.05
CA THR A 24 -4.27 -34.89 -9.11
C THR A 24 -3.10 -34.25 -8.37
N ILE A 25 -2.99 -34.54 -7.07
CA ILE A 25 -1.86 -34.10 -6.23
C ILE A 25 -0.97 -35.30 -5.95
N LEU A 26 0.31 -35.20 -6.30
CA LEU A 26 1.35 -36.16 -5.96
C LEU A 26 2.24 -35.57 -4.86
N GLN A 27 2.24 -36.22 -3.71
CA GLN A 27 3.16 -35.93 -2.63
C GLN A 27 4.32 -36.91 -2.66
N ALA A 28 5.54 -36.43 -2.87
CA ALA A 28 6.74 -37.26 -2.90
C ALA A 28 7.98 -36.48 -2.45
N PRO A 29 8.85 -37.06 -1.60
CA PRO A 29 10.02 -36.36 -1.11
C PRO A 29 11.03 -36.05 -2.23
N PRO A 30 11.88 -35.02 -2.08
CA PRO A 30 12.91 -34.71 -3.06
C PRO A 30 13.85 -35.90 -3.28
N GLY A 31 14.18 -36.19 -4.54
CA GLY A 31 14.99 -37.35 -4.92
C GLY A 31 14.22 -38.64 -5.15
N ALA A 32 12.90 -38.69 -4.87
CA ALA A 32 12.06 -39.86 -5.17
C ALA A 32 11.87 -40.15 -6.68
N GLY A 33 12.30 -39.24 -7.55
CA GLY A 33 12.17 -39.35 -9.01
C GLY A 33 10.95 -38.63 -9.61
N LYS A 34 10.21 -37.83 -8.82
CA LYS A 34 9.00 -37.12 -9.25
C LYS A 34 9.21 -36.19 -10.46
N SER A 35 10.31 -35.45 -10.51
CA SER A 35 10.60 -34.50 -11.60
C SER A 35 11.41 -35.14 -12.72
N THR A 36 12.30 -36.07 -12.34
CA THR A 36 13.37 -36.58 -13.22
C THR A 36 13.05 -37.90 -13.90
N VAL A 37 11.96 -38.58 -13.54
CA VAL A 37 11.62 -39.91 -14.07
C VAL A 37 10.14 -40.00 -14.41
N LEU A 38 9.27 -39.59 -13.49
CA LEU A 38 7.82 -39.75 -13.62
C LEU A 38 7.24 -39.17 -14.92
N PRO A 39 7.61 -37.96 -15.40
CA PRO A 39 7.01 -37.39 -16.61
C PRO A 39 7.20 -38.26 -17.85
N LEU A 40 8.31 -39.00 -17.97
CA LEU A 40 8.56 -39.91 -19.09
C LEU A 40 7.56 -41.07 -19.12
N HIS A 41 7.12 -41.54 -17.95
CA HIS A 41 6.14 -42.63 -17.85
C HIS A 41 4.73 -42.19 -18.25
N LEU A 42 4.46 -40.88 -18.27
CA LEU A 42 3.18 -40.30 -18.66
C LEU A 42 3.09 -39.97 -20.16
N LEU A 43 4.21 -39.98 -20.89
CA LEU A 43 4.27 -39.58 -22.31
C LEU A 43 3.36 -40.42 -23.21
N ASN A 44 3.13 -41.68 -22.89
CA ASN A 44 2.39 -42.61 -23.77
C ASN A 44 1.04 -43.02 -23.19
N GLU A 45 0.51 -42.27 -22.22
CA GLU A 45 -0.82 -42.55 -21.68
C GLU A 45 -1.91 -42.34 -22.73
N PRO A 46 -2.88 -43.27 -22.88
CA PRO A 46 -3.92 -43.18 -23.91
C PRO A 46 -4.74 -41.88 -23.84
N TRP A 47 -5.07 -41.42 -22.63
CA TRP A 47 -5.84 -40.18 -22.41
C TRP A 47 -5.10 -38.92 -22.87
N LEU A 48 -3.76 -38.97 -22.95
CA LEU A 48 -2.96 -37.84 -23.43
C LEU A 48 -3.09 -37.65 -24.95
N LYS A 49 -3.55 -38.66 -25.71
CA LYS A 49 -3.78 -38.59 -27.17
C LYS A 49 -2.57 -38.03 -27.94
N CYS A 50 -1.36 -38.42 -27.53
CA CYS A 50 -0.08 -37.93 -28.06
C CYS A 50 0.18 -36.42 -27.92
N ARG A 51 -0.65 -35.68 -27.18
CA ARG A 51 -0.45 -34.25 -26.86
C ARG A 51 0.79 -34.03 -25.99
N ARG A 52 1.18 -32.76 -25.87
CA ARG A 52 2.34 -32.30 -25.11
C ARG A 52 2.06 -32.31 -23.61
N ILE A 53 3.13 -32.52 -22.85
CA ILE A 53 3.22 -32.33 -21.41
C ILE A 53 4.07 -31.08 -21.18
N ILE A 54 3.53 -30.13 -20.44
CA ILE A 54 4.27 -28.95 -19.97
C ILE A 54 4.57 -29.14 -18.50
N MET A 55 5.83 -29.04 -18.11
CA MET A 55 6.22 -29.13 -16.70
C MET A 55 6.82 -27.82 -16.23
N LEU A 56 6.15 -27.18 -15.28
CA LEU A 56 6.61 -26.00 -14.60
C LEU A 56 7.68 -26.35 -13.56
N GLU A 57 8.83 -25.70 -13.67
CA GLU A 57 9.93 -25.74 -12.69
C GLU A 57 10.29 -24.31 -12.28
N PRO A 58 10.20 -23.95 -10.99
CA PRO A 58 10.31 -22.55 -10.54
C PRO A 58 11.70 -21.95 -10.77
N ARG A 59 12.72 -22.78 -10.93
CA ARG A 59 14.13 -22.35 -10.99
C ARG A 59 14.74 -22.70 -12.34
N ARG A 60 15.39 -21.72 -12.96
CA ARG A 60 16.05 -21.88 -14.28
C ARG A 60 17.05 -23.04 -14.30
N LEU A 61 17.89 -23.15 -13.27
CA LEU A 61 18.87 -24.23 -13.16
C LEU A 61 18.16 -25.60 -13.03
N ALA A 62 17.10 -25.68 -12.21
CA ALA A 62 16.33 -26.91 -12.05
C ALA A 62 15.66 -27.32 -13.37
N ALA A 63 14.97 -26.39 -14.04
CA ALA A 63 14.30 -26.63 -15.33
C ALA A 63 15.27 -27.25 -16.37
N ARG A 64 16.45 -26.64 -16.54
CA ARG A 64 17.47 -27.13 -17.48
C ARG A 64 18.06 -28.47 -17.05
N SER A 65 18.40 -28.63 -15.76
CA SER A 65 18.98 -29.88 -15.25
C SER A 65 18.00 -31.05 -15.33
N VAL A 66 16.72 -30.81 -15.03
CA VAL A 66 15.66 -31.81 -15.09
C VAL A 66 15.39 -32.20 -16.54
N ALA A 67 15.25 -31.25 -17.46
CA ALA A 67 15.09 -31.55 -18.89
C ALA A 67 16.27 -32.35 -19.45
N SER A 68 17.52 -31.99 -19.08
CA SER A 68 18.73 -32.71 -19.49
C SER A 68 18.72 -34.15 -18.98
N ARG A 69 18.34 -34.35 -17.71
CA ARG A 69 18.23 -35.68 -17.08
C ARG A 69 17.16 -36.54 -17.76
N LEU A 70 15.99 -35.96 -18.04
CA LEU A 70 14.88 -36.63 -18.71
C LEU A 70 15.24 -37.03 -20.16
N ALA A 71 15.90 -36.15 -20.91
CA ALA A 71 16.39 -36.45 -22.26
C ALA A 71 17.39 -37.62 -22.24
N ALA A 72 18.35 -37.59 -21.32
CA ALA A 72 19.34 -38.66 -21.15
C ALA A 72 18.70 -40.00 -20.77
N LEU A 73 17.69 -40.01 -19.91
CA LEU A 73 16.95 -41.22 -19.53
C LEU A 73 16.05 -41.75 -20.64
N HIS A 74 15.52 -40.86 -21.49
CA HIS A 74 14.74 -41.25 -22.67
C HIS A 74 15.64 -41.86 -23.77
N GLY A 75 16.92 -41.47 -23.81
CA GLY A 75 17.90 -41.94 -24.80
C GLY A 75 17.97 -41.07 -26.07
N ASP A 76 17.58 -39.79 -25.99
CA ASP A 76 17.58 -38.84 -27.11
C ASP A 76 18.26 -37.51 -26.72
N ALA A 77 18.63 -36.71 -27.72
CA ALA A 77 19.23 -35.40 -27.52
C ALA A 77 18.23 -34.39 -26.92
N LEU A 78 18.73 -33.50 -26.06
CA LEU A 78 17.93 -32.41 -25.50
C LEU A 78 17.44 -31.48 -26.62
N GLY A 79 16.14 -31.17 -26.62
CA GLY A 79 15.46 -30.39 -27.66
C GLY A 79 14.70 -31.23 -28.69
N ASN A 80 14.86 -32.55 -28.68
CA ASN A 80 14.03 -33.48 -29.46
C ASN A 80 12.76 -33.82 -28.67
N THR A 81 12.56 -35.07 -28.22
CA THR A 81 11.35 -35.46 -27.46
C THR A 81 11.17 -34.67 -26.16
N VAL A 82 12.28 -34.39 -25.47
CA VAL A 82 12.30 -33.60 -24.23
C VAL A 82 13.07 -32.30 -24.48
N GLY A 83 12.49 -31.17 -24.12
CA GLY A 83 13.07 -29.84 -24.27
C GLY A 83 12.86 -28.95 -23.05
N PHE A 84 13.41 -27.73 -23.10
CA PHE A 84 13.14 -26.72 -22.09
C PHE A 84 13.02 -25.32 -22.67
N ARG A 85 12.35 -24.44 -21.94
CA ARG A 85 12.22 -23.01 -22.25
C ARG A 85 12.32 -22.16 -20.99
N ILE A 86 13.35 -21.32 -20.92
CA ILE A 86 13.59 -20.39 -19.82
C ILE A 86 13.84 -18.98 -20.35
N ARG A 87 13.87 -17.96 -19.48
CA ARG A 87 14.17 -16.57 -19.91
C ARG A 87 15.55 -16.54 -20.60
N PHE A 88 15.57 -16.09 -21.85
CA PHE A 88 16.73 -15.94 -22.75
C PHE A 88 17.33 -17.22 -23.36
N GLU A 89 16.80 -18.41 -23.08
CA GLU A 89 17.34 -19.67 -23.60
C GLU A 89 16.19 -20.63 -23.92
N THR A 90 16.22 -21.26 -25.10
CA THR A 90 15.19 -22.21 -25.52
C THR A 90 15.87 -23.34 -26.29
N GLN A 91 15.57 -24.57 -25.89
CA GLN A 91 16.02 -25.79 -26.55
C GLN A 91 14.83 -26.75 -26.64
N SER A 92 13.96 -26.46 -27.60
CA SER A 92 12.69 -27.13 -27.83
C SER A 92 12.40 -27.07 -29.34
N GLY A 93 11.88 -28.15 -29.90
CA GLY A 93 11.68 -28.32 -31.34
C GLY A 93 10.28 -28.85 -31.68
N PRO A 94 9.97 -29.05 -32.97
CA PRO A 94 8.65 -29.52 -33.41
C PRO A 94 8.30 -30.94 -32.94
N LEU A 95 9.31 -31.73 -32.53
CA LEU A 95 9.14 -33.09 -32.00
C LEU A 95 8.99 -33.12 -30.47
N THR A 96 9.12 -31.97 -29.79
CA THR A 96 9.09 -31.92 -28.33
C THR A 96 7.71 -32.23 -27.79
N ARG A 97 7.64 -33.31 -27.00
CA ARG A 97 6.42 -33.76 -26.31
C ARG A 97 6.44 -33.48 -24.83
N LEU A 98 7.61 -33.33 -24.21
CA LEU A 98 7.77 -32.90 -22.83
C LEU A 98 8.63 -31.64 -22.79
N GLU A 99 8.01 -30.52 -22.47
CA GLU A 99 8.70 -29.23 -22.39
C GLU A 99 8.74 -28.76 -20.94
N VAL A 100 9.95 -28.59 -20.40
CA VAL A 100 10.17 -28.06 -19.05
C VAL A 100 10.30 -26.54 -19.13
N VAL A 101 9.42 -25.82 -18.45
CA VAL A 101 9.31 -24.37 -18.52
C VAL A 101 9.44 -23.73 -17.15
N THR A 102 9.90 -22.48 -17.11
CA THR A 102 9.85 -21.68 -15.88
C THR A 102 8.61 -20.81 -15.84
N ASP A 103 8.11 -20.53 -14.65
CA ASP A 103 7.12 -19.52 -14.24
C ASP A 103 6.55 -18.64 -15.37
N GLY A 104 7.18 -17.50 -15.66
CA GLY A 104 6.66 -16.53 -16.65
C GLY A 104 6.62 -17.01 -18.10
N ILE A 105 7.16 -18.18 -18.42
CA ILE A 105 6.98 -18.82 -19.73
C ILE A 105 5.65 -19.55 -19.79
N LEU A 106 5.28 -20.30 -18.73
CA LEU A 106 4.00 -21.00 -18.67
C LEU A 106 2.84 -20.02 -18.83
N THR A 107 2.84 -18.92 -18.07
CA THR A 107 1.73 -17.94 -18.15
C THR A 107 1.56 -17.38 -19.56
N ARG A 108 2.66 -17.08 -20.27
CA ARG A 108 2.59 -16.62 -21.67
C ARG A 108 2.06 -17.68 -22.62
N MET A 109 2.44 -18.94 -22.43
CA MET A 109 1.92 -20.05 -23.22
C MET A 109 0.41 -20.20 -22.99
N LEU A 110 -0.03 -20.11 -21.72
CA LEU A 110 -1.44 -20.21 -21.38
C LEU A 110 -2.28 -19.10 -22.02
N GLN A 111 -1.73 -17.89 -22.16
CA GLN A 111 -2.43 -16.76 -22.80
C GLN A 111 -2.49 -16.84 -24.33
N GLN A 112 -1.72 -17.71 -24.97
CA GLN A 112 -1.72 -17.89 -26.43
C GLN A 112 -2.70 -19.01 -26.79
N GLN A 113 -3.93 -18.66 -27.21
CA GLN A 113 -4.99 -19.63 -27.51
C GLN A 113 -4.57 -20.73 -28.49
N ASP A 114 -3.79 -20.40 -29.52
CA ASP A 114 -3.30 -21.36 -30.51
C ASP A 114 -2.36 -22.43 -29.91
N ALA A 115 -1.71 -22.14 -28.78
CA ALA A 115 -0.75 -23.03 -28.11
C ALA A 115 -1.39 -23.97 -27.08
N LEU A 116 -2.71 -23.85 -26.82
CA LEU A 116 -3.40 -24.61 -25.79
C LEU A 116 -3.94 -25.96 -26.30
N GLY A 117 -4.35 -26.03 -27.56
CA GLY A 117 -5.04 -27.21 -28.12
C GLY A 117 -4.19 -28.48 -28.21
N ASP A 118 -2.87 -28.35 -28.15
CA ASP A 118 -1.93 -29.45 -28.20
C ASP A 118 -1.34 -29.83 -26.83
N ILE A 119 -1.81 -29.21 -25.74
CA ILE A 119 -1.42 -29.53 -24.36
C ILE A 119 -2.43 -30.52 -23.78
N GLY A 120 -1.95 -31.65 -23.28
CA GLY A 120 -2.79 -32.66 -22.61
C GLY A 120 -2.56 -32.74 -21.11
N LEU A 121 -1.38 -32.34 -20.62
CA LEU A 121 -1.03 -32.37 -19.20
C LEU A 121 -0.16 -31.16 -18.85
N ILE A 122 -0.52 -30.47 -17.77
CA ILE A 122 0.33 -29.48 -17.11
C ILE A 122 0.76 -30.04 -15.75
N ILE A 123 2.07 -30.05 -15.53
CA ILE A 123 2.68 -30.49 -14.27
C ILE A 123 3.23 -29.27 -13.54
N PHE A 124 2.76 -29.03 -12.33
CA PHE A 124 3.31 -28.02 -11.42
C PHE A 124 4.29 -28.69 -10.48
N ASP A 125 5.59 -28.59 -10.76
CA ASP A 125 6.60 -29.15 -9.88
C ASP A 125 7.00 -28.21 -8.75
N GLU A 126 7.45 -28.79 -7.63
CA GLU A 126 7.90 -28.08 -6.43
C GLU A 126 6.87 -27.07 -5.92
N PHE A 127 5.57 -27.42 -6.00
CA PHE A 127 4.48 -26.48 -5.71
C PHE A 127 4.47 -25.97 -4.26
N HIS A 128 5.18 -26.64 -3.35
CA HIS A 128 5.40 -26.17 -1.98
C HIS A 128 6.26 -24.90 -1.88
N GLU A 129 6.96 -24.48 -2.94
CA GLU A 129 7.63 -23.17 -2.95
C GLU A 129 6.62 -22.01 -2.98
N ARG A 130 5.36 -22.27 -3.40
CA ARG A 130 4.23 -21.32 -3.40
C ARG A 130 4.61 -19.94 -3.95
N SER A 131 5.28 -19.94 -5.10
CA SER A 131 5.62 -18.70 -5.82
C SER A 131 4.37 -18.07 -6.43
N LEU A 132 4.39 -16.74 -6.58
CA LEU A 132 3.28 -15.99 -7.18
C LEU A 132 2.95 -16.50 -8.58
N HIS A 133 3.97 -16.84 -9.36
CA HIS A 133 3.79 -17.35 -10.72
C HIS A 133 3.23 -18.77 -10.77
N ALA A 134 3.61 -19.66 -9.84
CA ALA A 134 3.04 -21.00 -9.77
C ALA A 134 1.55 -20.93 -9.41
N ASP A 135 1.18 -20.11 -8.42
CA ASP A 135 -0.22 -19.90 -8.04
C ASP A 135 -1.03 -19.24 -9.18
N THR A 136 -0.47 -18.23 -9.85
CA THR A 136 -1.11 -17.56 -11.01
C THR A 136 -1.25 -18.51 -12.21
N GLY A 137 -0.21 -19.31 -12.50
CA GLY A 137 -0.23 -20.32 -13.55
C GLY A 137 -1.26 -21.41 -13.28
N LEU A 138 -1.42 -21.82 -12.01
CA LEU A 138 -2.41 -22.82 -11.62
C LEU A 138 -3.83 -22.32 -11.86
N VAL A 139 -4.17 -21.11 -11.40
CA VAL A 139 -5.53 -20.57 -11.62
C VAL A 139 -5.82 -20.39 -13.10
N LEU A 140 -4.85 -19.94 -13.91
CA LEU A 140 -5.01 -19.84 -15.36
C LEU A 140 -5.17 -21.21 -16.02
N ALA A 141 -4.40 -22.22 -15.60
CA ALA A 141 -4.54 -23.59 -16.10
C ALA A 141 -5.92 -24.18 -15.77
N GLN A 142 -6.47 -23.88 -14.59
CA GLN A 142 -7.84 -24.27 -14.23
C GLN A 142 -8.88 -23.57 -15.12
N GLN A 143 -8.70 -22.28 -15.45
CA GLN A 143 -9.58 -21.58 -16.38
C GLN A 143 -9.51 -22.20 -17.78
N VAL A 144 -8.31 -22.55 -18.27
CA VAL A 144 -8.16 -23.29 -19.53
C VAL A 144 -8.90 -24.61 -19.48
N GLN A 145 -8.75 -25.38 -18.40
CA GLN A 145 -9.41 -26.66 -18.22
C GLN A 145 -10.94 -26.53 -18.17
N GLU A 146 -11.46 -25.53 -17.48
CA GLU A 146 -12.91 -25.33 -17.27
C GLU A 146 -13.62 -24.80 -18.53
N TYR A 147 -12.97 -23.92 -19.30
CA TYR A 147 -13.63 -23.21 -20.41
C TYR A 147 -13.17 -23.61 -21.81
N LEU A 148 -11.97 -24.20 -21.97
CA LEU A 148 -11.37 -24.46 -23.28
C LEU A 148 -11.03 -25.93 -23.53
N HIS A 149 -10.47 -26.63 -22.53
CA HIS A 149 -9.94 -27.99 -22.66
C HIS A 149 -10.28 -28.86 -21.45
N ASP A 150 -11.52 -29.34 -21.37
CA ASP A 150 -12.01 -30.22 -20.30
C ASP A 150 -11.29 -31.58 -20.24
N ASP A 151 -10.69 -32.01 -21.36
CA ASP A 151 -9.85 -33.21 -21.44
C ASP A 151 -8.39 -33.00 -21.02
N MET A 152 -7.95 -31.76 -20.75
CA MET A 152 -6.63 -31.48 -20.18
C MET A 152 -6.55 -31.98 -18.73
N ARG A 153 -5.36 -32.40 -18.29
CA ARG A 153 -5.08 -32.79 -16.89
C ARG A 153 -4.09 -31.85 -16.22
N ILE A 154 -4.20 -31.74 -14.90
CA ILE A 154 -3.27 -30.99 -14.06
C ILE A 154 -2.69 -31.92 -13.00
N LEU A 155 -1.37 -32.02 -12.93
CA LEU A 155 -0.65 -32.75 -11.90
C LEU A 155 0.12 -31.76 -11.03
N ILE A 156 -0.17 -31.73 -9.73
CA ILE A 156 0.58 -30.92 -8.78
C ILE A 156 1.54 -31.81 -8.00
N MET A 157 2.83 -31.52 -8.05
CA MET A 157 3.86 -32.28 -7.35
C MET A 157 4.42 -31.46 -6.18
N SER A 158 4.35 -32.03 -4.98
CA SER A 158 4.81 -31.37 -3.74
C SER A 158 5.63 -32.32 -2.87
N ALA A 159 6.56 -31.76 -2.10
CA ALA A 159 7.37 -32.49 -1.13
C ALA A 159 6.73 -32.54 0.28
N THR A 160 5.77 -31.67 0.57
CA THR A 160 5.27 -31.41 1.93
C THR A 160 3.84 -31.92 2.15
N LEU A 161 3.45 -32.04 3.42
CA LEU A 161 2.21 -32.68 3.91
C LEU A 161 0.94 -31.80 3.89
N GLU A 162 1.02 -30.53 3.47
CA GLU A 162 -0.15 -29.61 3.43
C GLU A 162 -1.16 -29.89 2.29
N SER A 163 -1.03 -31.05 1.64
CA SER A 163 -1.84 -31.50 0.49
C SER A 163 -3.35 -31.54 0.75
N SER A 164 -3.79 -31.63 2.02
CA SER A 164 -5.21 -31.69 2.39
C SER A 164 -5.95 -30.37 2.14
N ARG A 165 -5.32 -29.23 2.47
CA ARG A 165 -5.88 -27.90 2.20
C ARG A 165 -5.93 -27.62 0.71
N LEU A 166 -4.86 -27.99 -0.01
CA LEU A 166 -4.81 -27.82 -1.45
C LEU A 166 -5.86 -28.70 -2.14
N SER A 167 -6.03 -29.94 -1.69
CA SER A 167 -7.07 -30.86 -2.19
C SER A 167 -8.47 -30.24 -2.07
N SER A 168 -8.82 -29.67 -0.92
CA SER A 168 -10.16 -29.10 -0.72
C SER A 168 -10.43 -27.89 -1.63
N VAL A 169 -9.46 -27.00 -1.81
CA VAL A 169 -9.57 -25.85 -2.73
C VAL A 169 -9.71 -26.29 -4.18
N LEU A 170 -9.04 -27.39 -4.56
CA LEU A 170 -9.04 -27.93 -5.92
C LEU A 170 -10.16 -28.95 -6.16
N GLY A 171 -11.29 -28.81 -5.46
CA GLY A 171 -12.47 -29.65 -5.67
C GLY A 171 -12.32 -31.08 -5.16
N ASN A 172 -11.62 -31.27 -4.05
CA ASN A 172 -11.27 -32.57 -3.46
C ASN A 172 -10.40 -33.43 -4.40
N ALA A 173 -9.40 -32.81 -5.02
CA ALA A 173 -8.43 -33.49 -5.89
C ALA A 173 -7.76 -34.66 -5.14
N PRO A 174 -7.65 -35.87 -5.74
CA PRO A 174 -7.01 -37.02 -5.09
C PRO A 174 -5.55 -36.74 -4.73
N VAL A 175 -5.16 -37.12 -3.52
CA VAL A 175 -3.79 -37.01 -3.01
C VAL A 175 -3.14 -38.39 -3.00
N ILE A 176 -2.08 -38.56 -3.78
CA ILE A 176 -1.30 -39.80 -3.88
C ILE A 176 0.05 -39.56 -3.21
N THR A 177 0.43 -40.43 -2.28
CA THR A 177 1.66 -40.24 -1.48
C THR A 177 2.68 -41.32 -1.77
N SER A 178 3.85 -40.93 -2.28
CA SER A 178 5.03 -41.79 -2.33
C SER A 178 5.86 -41.59 -1.06
N THR A 179 6.01 -42.63 -0.26
CA THR A 179 6.69 -42.58 1.04
C THR A 179 8.21 -42.43 0.95
N GLY A 180 8.81 -42.57 -0.23
CA GLY A 180 10.25 -42.41 -0.44
C GLY A 180 11.11 -43.40 0.34
N ARG A 181 12.43 -43.35 0.11
CA ARG A 181 13.45 -44.05 0.92
C ARG A 181 14.50 -43.02 1.31
N GLN A 182 14.25 -42.26 2.37
CA GLN A 182 15.26 -41.39 2.97
C GLN A 182 15.98 -42.15 4.07
N PHE A 183 17.31 -42.13 4.05
CA PHE A 183 18.12 -42.68 5.13
C PHE A 183 18.07 -41.73 6.34
N PRO A 184 18.25 -42.25 7.57
CA PRO A 184 18.22 -41.42 8.77
C PRO A 184 19.32 -40.36 8.75
N VAL A 185 18.99 -39.15 9.19
CA VAL A 185 19.93 -38.03 9.34
C VAL A 185 20.06 -37.68 10.82
N GLN A 186 21.27 -37.77 11.37
CA GLN A 186 21.55 -37.34 12.74
C GLN A 186 21.66 -35.81 12.80
N ILE A 187 20.83 -35.18 13.62
CA ILE A 187 20.79 -33.72 13.77
C ILE A 187 21.50 -33.31 15.06
N THR A 188 22.47 -32.40 14.93
CA THR A 188 23.15 -31.74 16.05
C THR A 188 22.80 -30.26 16.07
N TYR A 189 22.39 -29.76 17.23
CA TYR A 189 22.10 -28.35 17.47
C TYR A 189 23.27 -27.68 18.19
N GLU A 190 23.47 -26.39 17.97
CA GLU A 190 24.39 -25.60 18.78
C GLU A 190 23.84 -25.40 20.21
N GLU A 191 24.73 -25.33 21.20
CA GLU A 191 24.34 -25.13 22.60
C GLU A 191 23.81 -23.71 22.86
N LYS A 192 24.32 -22.73 22.08
CA LYS A 192 23.94 -21.32 22.16
C LYS A 192 23.79 -20.77 20.74
N ASP A 193 22.86 -19.84 20.57
CA ASP A 193 22.73 -19.14 19.29
C ASP A 193 24.00 -18.34 18.99
N LEU A 194 24.42 -18.35 17.73
CA LEU A 194 25.62 -17.65 17.28
C LEU A 194 25.53 -16.15 17.59
N GLN A 195 26.49 -15.65 18.39
CA GLN A 195 26.73 -14.21 18.58
C GLN A 195 27.83 -13.65 17.66
N LEU A 196 28.43 -14.50 16.84
CA LEU A 196 29.45 -14.13 15.87
C LEU A 196 28.82 -13.76 14.52
N PRO A 197 29.53 -13.00 13.67
CA PRO A 197 29.16 -12.87 12.27
C PRO A 197 28.98 -14.24 11.61
N ILE A 198 27.96 -14.37 10.76
CA ILE A 198 27.54 -15.64 10.16
C ILE A 198 28.68 -16.42 9.49
N HIS A 199 29.54 -15.73 8.72
CA HIS A 199 30.63 -16.34 7.98
C HIS A 199 31.68 -16.98 8.91
N THR A 200 31.97 -16.33 10.06
CA THR A 200 32.88 -16.87 11.09
C THR A 200 32.28 -18.10 11.78
N GLY A 201 31.00 -18.03 12.16
CA GLY A 201 30.30 -19.15 12.78
C GLY A 201 30.24 -20.38 11.86
N VAL A 202 29.96 -20.14 10.58
CA VAL A 202 29.88 -21.20 9.56
C VAL A 202 31.26 -21.77 9.24
N ALA A 203 32.32 -20.97 9.11
CA ALA A 203 33.67 -21.48 8.90
C ALA A 203 34.12 -22.42 10.04
N ARG A 204 33.84 -22.06 11.30
CA ARG A 204 34.08 -22.93 12.46
C ARG A 204 33.32 -24.25 12.35
N ALA A 205 32.04 -24.21 11.97
CA ALA A 205 31.23 -25.41 11.78
C ALA A 205 31.75 -26.30 10.65
N ILE A 206 32.24 -25.71 9.55
CA ILE A 206 32.85 -26.43 8.43
C ILE A 206 34.11 -27.17 8.90
N HIS A 207 35.01 -26.51 9.63
CA HIS A 207 36.20 -27.19 10.19
C HIS A 207 35.84 -28.32 11.15
N ARG A 208 34.81 -28.13 11.97
CA ARG A 208 34.29 -29.19 12.85
C ARG A 208 33.78 -30.38 12.04
N ALA A 209 32.91 -30.15 11.06
CA ALA A 209 32.34 -31.20 10.22
C ALA A 209 33.41 -31.92 9.36
N LEU A 210 34.43 -31.20 8.88
CA LEU A 210 35.56 -31.80 8.15
C LEU A 210 36.39 -32.76 9.01
N ARG A 211 36.48 -32.51 10.33
CA ARG A 211 37.17 -33.39 11.29
C ARG A 211 36.32 -34.56 11.76
N GLU A 212 35.02 -34.32 11.98
CA GLU A 212 34.11 -35.29 12.59
C GLU A 212 33.49 -36.26 11.58
N GLN A 213 33.31 -35.85 10.32
CA GLN A 213 32.55 -36.61 9.32
C GLN A 213 33.37 -36.89 8.05
N GLU A 214 32.99 -37.90 7.29
CA GLU A 214 33.48 -38.19 5.93
C GLU A 214 32.47 -37.74 4.85
N GLY A 215 32.89 -37.71 3.58
CA GLY A 215 32.06 -37.33 2.43
C GLY A 215 31.81 -35.83 2.28
N ASP A 216 31.16 -35.41 1.20
CA ASP A 216 31.04 -33.99 0.87
C ASP A 216 30.08 -33.24 1.79
N ILE A 217 30.36 -31.96 2.01
CA ILE A 217 29.61 -31.08 2.90
C ILE A 217 28.79 -30.09 2.08
N LEU A 218 27.50 -29.97 2.38
CA LEU A 218 26.62 -28.92 1.86
C LEU A 218 26.33 -27.89 2.95
N VAL A 219 26.59 -26.62 2.67
CA VAL A 219 26.43 -25.52 3.63
C VAL A 219 25.37 -24.56 3.13
N PHE A 220 24.34 -24.29 3.94
CA PHE A 220 23.28 -23.33 3.60
C PHE A 220 23.56 -21.95 4.20
N LEU A 221 23.64 -20.95 3.34
CA LEU A 221 23.86 -19.54 3.66
C LEU A 221 22.77 -18.66 3.02
N PRO A 222 22.46 -17.48 3.59
CA PRO A 222 21.36 -16.64 3.11
C PRO A 222 21.63 -15.95 1.76
N GLY A 223 22.89 -15.83 1.33
CA GLY A 223 23.21 -15.18 0.05
C GLY A 223 24.68 -15.23 -0.35
N ALA A 224 24.94 -14.76 -1.57
CA ALA A 224 26.28 -14.77 -2.18
C ALA A 224 27.32 -13.98 -1.35
N GLY A 225 26.95 -12.82 -0.79
CA GLY A 225 27.87 -12.01 0.02
C GLY A 225 28.34 -12.73 1.30
N GLU A 226 27.50 -13.57 1.90
CA GLU A 226 27.89 -14.45 3.00
C GLU A 226 28.74 -15.63 2.53
N ILE A 227 28.42 -16.22 1.37
CA ILE A 227 29.18 -17.32 0.75
C ILE A 227 30.62 -16.88 0.45
N GLU A 228 30.82 -15.78 -0.26
CA GLU A 228 32.14 -15.30 -0.65
C GLU A 228 32.99 -14.91 0.57
N ARG A 229 32.39 -14.27 1.60
CA ARG A 229 33.10 -13.98 2.86
C ARG A 229 33.53 -15.24 3.61
N THR A 230 32.69 -16.28 3.57
CA THR A 230 33.02 -17.57 4.21
C THR A 230 34.12 -18.30 3.43
N ILE A 231 34.06 -18.27 2.09
CA ILE A 231 35.10 -18.84 1.23
C ILE A 231 36.43 -18.13 1.47
N GLY A 232 36.47 -16.79 1.43
CA GLY A 232 37.70 -16.04 1.67
C GLY A 232 38.35 -16.38 3.01
N LEU A 233 37.56 -16.48 4.07
CA LEU A 233 38.05 -16.89 5.39
C LEU A 233 38.63 -18.33 5.38
N LEU A 234 37.94 -19.29 4.75
CA LEU A 234 38.39 -20.68 4.66
C LEU A 234 39.63 -20.86 3.78
N GLU A 235 39.80 -20.01 2.76
CA GLU A 235 41.00 -19.94 1.91
C GLU A 235 42.20 -19.37 2.69
N GLU A 236 42.00 -18.30 3.45
CA GLU A 236 43.01 -17.74 4.37
C GLU A 236 43.47 -18.78 5.42
N GLU A 237 42.56 -19.61 5.89
CA GLU A 237 42.82 -20.71 6.83
C GLU A 237 43.39 -21.98 6.17
N ALA A 238 43.66 -21.97 4.85
CA ALA A 238 44.22 -23.09 4.09
C ALA A 238 43.43 -24.41 4.22
N THR A 239 42.10 -24.34 4.15
CA THR A 239 41.23 -25.50 4.26
C THR A 239 41.54 -26.55 3.17
N ALA A 240 41.75 -27.82 3.58
CA ALA A 240 42.18 -28.90 2.68
C ALA A 240 41.11 -29.38 1.67
N ALA A 241 39.85 -29.00 1.86
CA ALA A 241 38.73 -29.38 0.99
C ALA A 241 38.55 -28.39 -0.17
N ARG A 242 37.99 -28.87 -1.29
CA ARG A 242 37.64 -28.00 -2.41
C ARG A 242 36.40 -27.16 -2.06
N LEU A 243 36.56 -25.85 -1.95
CA LEU A 243 35.47 -24.91 -1.70
C LEU A 243 34.77 -24.59 -3.02
N VAL A 244 33.45 -24.76 -3.08
CA VAL A 244 32.66 -24.52 -4.29
C VAL A 244 31.43 -23.69 -3.96
N PRO A 245 31.28 -22.46 -4.48
CA PRO A 245 30.07 -21.68 -4.30
C PRO A 245 28.93 -22.23 -5.17
N LEU A 246 27.70 -22.09 -4.70
CA LEU A 246 26.49 -22.42 -5.46
C LEU A 246 25.34 -21.43 -5.19
N TYR A 247 25.16 -20.47 -6.08
CA TYR A 247 24.05 -19.51 -6.05
C TYR A 247 23.57 -19.14 -7.46
N GLY A 248 22.38 -18.57 -7.56
CA GLY A 248 21.67 -18.37 -8.84
C GLY A 248 22.44 -17.54 -9.87
N ASP A 249 23.23 -16.56 -9.43
CA ASP A 249 23.98 -15.65 -10.31
C ASP A 249 25.29 -16.25 -10.88
N LEU A 250 25.66 -17.47 -10.48
CA LEU A 250 26.88 -18.12 -10.98
C LEU A 250 26.74 -18.55 -12.46
N PRO A 251 27.84 -18.50 -13.25
CA PRO A 251 27.86 -19.13 -14.57
C PRO A 251 27.50 -20.62 -14.50
N PHE A 252 26.82 -21.12 -15.53
CA PHE A 252 26.32 -22.51 -15.56
C PHE A 252 27.43 -23.54 -15.33
N GLU A 253 28.59 -23.37 -15.94
CA GLU A 253 29.74 -24.27 -15.76
C GLU A 253 30.18 -24.37 -14.30
N ARG A 254 30.16 -23.25 -13.56
CA ARG A 254 30.47 -23.22 -12.12
C ARG A 254 29.37 -23.88 -11.28
N GLN A 255 28.10 -23.70 -11.65
CA GLN A 255 26.99 -24.40 -11.00
C GLN A 255 27.10 -25.92 -11.21
N GLN A 256 27.47 -26.36 -12.41
CA GLN A 256 27.68 -27.77 -12.73
C GLN A 256 28.83 -28.39 -11.93
N GLN A 257 29.92 -27.64 -11.68
CA GLN A 257 31.02 -28.09 -10.81
C GLN A 257 30.58 -28.33 -9.36
N ALA A 258 29.58 -27.60 -8.86
CA ALA A 258 29.04 -27.85 -7.52
C ALA A 258 28.23 -29.16 -7.47
N ILE A 259 27.47 -29.44 -8.54
CA ILE A 259 26.56 -30.58 -8.65
C ILE A 259 27.31 -31.90 -8.83
N LEU A 260 28.28 -31.94 -9.76
CA LEU A 260 28.99 -33.16 -10.13
C LEU A 260 30.11 -33.49 -9.13
N PRO A 261 30.46 -34.78 -8.94
CA PRO A 261 31.62 -35.18 -8.15
C PRO A 261 32.92 -34.49 -8.61
N ASP A 262 33.86 -34.28 -7.68
CA ASP A 262 35.17 -33.75 -8.04
C ASP A 262 35.94 -34.76 -8.91
N THR A 263 36.46 -34.31 -10.05
CA THR A 263 37.18 -35.17 -11.01
C THR A 263 38.44 -35.80 -10.43
N ASN A 264 39.03 -35.20 -9.40
CA ASN A 264 40.24 -35.68 -8.74
C ASN A 264 39.92 -36.40 -7.42
N GLY A 265 38.64 -36.68 -7.13
CA GLY A 265 38.19 -37.35 -5.92
C GLY A 265 38.39 -36.54 -4.64
N ARG A 266 38.67 -35.23 -4.73
CA ARG A 266 38.82 -34.39 -3.53
C ARG A 266 37.47 -34.16 -2.87
N ARG A 267 37.47 -34.18 -1.54
CA ARG A 267 36.31 -33.79 -0.73
C ARG A 267 35.91 -32.35 -1.02
N LYS A 268 34.62 -32.12 -1.25
CA LYS A 268 34.03 -30.81 -1.55
C LYS A 268 33.30 -30.23 -0.33
N VAL A 269 33.37 -28.91 -0.21
CA VAL A 269 32.46 -28.11 0.60
C VAL A 269 31.69 -27.21 -0.35
N VAL A 270 30.41 -27.51 -0.55
CA VAL A 270 29.51 -26.74 -1.39
C VAL A 270 28.80 -25.70 -0.53
N LEU A 271 29.09 -24.42 -0.75
CA LEU A 271 28.45 -23.31 -0.03
C LEU A 271 27.32 -22.76 -0.90
N ALA A 272 26.08 -23.03 -0.50
CA ALA A 272 24.89 -22.81 -1.30
C ALA A 272 23.87 -21.89 -0.65
N THR A 273 23.08 -21.21 -1.48
CA THR A 273 21.82 -20.61 -1.03
C THR A 273 20.70 -21.65 -1.02
N THR A 274 19.45 -21.20 -0.90
CA THR A 274 18.25 -22.03 -1.08
C THR A 274 18.22 -22.79 -2.41
N ILE A 275 19.05 -22.44 -3.40
CA ILE A 275 19.14 -23.15 -4.69
C ILE A 275 19.36 -24.66 -4.54
N ALA A 276 20.07 -25.09 -3.49
CA ALA A 276 20.35 -26.51 -3.19
C ALA A 276 19.30 -27.17 -2.27
N GLU A 277 18.33 -26.40 -1.77
CA GLU A 277 17.34 -26.85 -0.80
C GLU A 277 16.30 -27.80 -1.40
N THR A 278 15.93 -27.55 -2.65
CA THR A 278 14.91 -28.28 -3.46
C THR A 278 15.56 -28.88 -4.72
N SER A 279 14.79 -29.57 -5.58
CA SER A 279 15.01 -30.12 -6.95
C SER A 279 16.40 -30.59 -7.44
N LEU A 280 17.49 -29.93 -7.06
CA LEU A 280 18.85 -30.22 -7.45
C LEU A 280 19.45 -31.36 -6.62
N THR A 281 19.92 -32.42 -7.28
CA THR A 281 20.66 -33.49 -6.62
C THR A 281 22.14 -33.25 -6.76
N ILE A 282 22.76 -32.79 -5.67
CA ILE A 282 24.22 -32.71 -5.55
C ILE A 282 24.71 -34.10 -5.12
N GLU A 283 25.57 -34.70 -5.95
CA GLU A 283 26.12 -36.02 -5.67
C GLU A 283 27.22 -35.93 -4.61
N GLY A 284 27.33 -36.94 -3.75
CA GLY A 284 28.38 -37.07 -2.73
C GLY A 284 28.10 -36.44 -1.37
N ILE A 285 26.97 -35.73 -1.21
CA ILE A 285 26.64 -35.08 0.07
C ILE A 285 26.23 -36.10 1.14
N THR A 286 26.96 -36.11 2.25
CA THR A 286 26.70 -36.91 3.46
C THR A 286 26.50 -36.04 4.70
N THR A 287 26.95 -34.77 4.64
CA THR A 287 26.89 -33.84 5.76
C THR A 287 26.28 -32.51 5.32
N VAL A 288 25.36 -31.97 6.12
CA VAL A 288 24.76 -30.65 5.94
C VAL A 288 25.13 -29.74 7.10
N ILE A 289 25.40 -28.47 6.81
CA ILE A 289 25.53 -27.40 7.79
C ILE A 289 24.48 -26.34 7.43
N ASP A 290 23.57 -26.05 8.34
CA ASP A 290 22.52 -25.05 8.13
C ASP A 290 22.74 -23.85 9.05
N ALA A 291 22.93 -22.67 8.45
CA ALA A 291 23.02 -21.41 9.19
C ALA A 291 21.68 -20.95 9.77
N GLY A 292 20.56 -21.56 9.37
CA GLY A 292 19.22 -21.29 9.90
C GLY A 292 18.62 -19.98 9.41
N LEU A 293 19.17 -19.43 8.32
CA LEU A 293 18.75 -18.17 7.72
C LEU A 293 18.43 -18.37 6.23
N THR A 294 17.54 -17.54 5.73
CA THR A 294 17.18 -17.47 4.32
C THR A 294 16.89 -16.03 3.94
N ARG A 295 16.97 -15.71 2.65
CA ARG A 295 16.69 -14.37 2.12
C ARG A 295 15.42 -14.43 1.28
N VAL A 296 14.42 -13.65 1.66
CA VAL A 296 13.09 -13.65 1.04
C VAL A 296 12.74 -12.26 0.52
N PRO A 297 12.05 -12.16 -0.64
CA PRO A 297 11.48 -10.89 -1.07
C PRO A 297 10.36 -10.47 -0.11
N ARG A 298 10.32 -9.18 0.21
CA ARG A 298 9.20 -8.55 0.91
C ARG A 298 8.79 -7.30 0.17
N TYR A 299 7.55 -7.29 -0.30
CA TYR A 299 6.95 -6.10 -0.87
C TYR A 299 6.42 -5.18 0.24
N ASP A 300 6.74 -3.90 0.13
CA ASP A 300 6.18 -2.86 0.97
C ASP A 300 5.15 -2.06 0.15
N PRO A 301 3.85 -2.18 0.44
CA PRO A 301 2.80 -1.45 -0.28
C PRO A 301 2.91 0.08 -0.18
N ARG A 302 3.52 0.63 0.88
CA ARG A 302 3.63 2.08 1.07
C ARG A 302 4.71 2.70 0.20
N SER A 303 5.81 1.99 -0.03
CA SER A 303 6.87 2.44 -0.94
C SER A 303 6.66 1.94 -2.37
N GLY A 304 5.92 0.84 -2.55
CA GLY A 304 5.78 0.15 -3.84
C GLY A 304 7.09 -0.51 -4.28
N LEU A 305 7.89 -1.00 -3.33
CA LEU A 305 9.17 -1.66 -3.58
C LEU A 305 9.22 -3.03 -2.93
N THR A 306 9.93 -3.94 -3.60
CA THR A 306 10.31 -5.24 -3.06
C THR A 306 11.76 -5.17 -2.59
N SER A 307 11.97 -5.44 -1.31
CA SER A 307 13.32 -5.55 -0.72
C SER A 307 13.62 -7.00 -0.35
N LEU A 308 14.90 -7.35 -0.19
CA LEU A 308 15.32 -8.67 0.26
C LEU A 308 15.59 -8.62 1.77
N GLU A 309 14.79 -9.35 2.55
CA GLU A 309 14.99 -9.49 3.98
C GLU A 309 15.65 -10.81 4.33
N THR A 310 16.57 -10.79 5.30
CA THR A 310 17.14 -12.03 5.85
C THR A 310 16.35 -12.44 7.08
N VAL A 311 15.69 -13.59 7.01
CA VAL A 311 14.81 -14.12 8.05
C VAL A 311 15.27 -15.51 8.49
N ARG A 312 14.73 -16.00 9.62
CA ARG A 312 14.91 -17.38 10.03
C ARG A 312 14.24 -18.33 9.03
N VAL A 313 14.86 -19.49 8.83
CA VAL A 313 14.28 -20.57 8.03
C VAL A 313 13.02 -21.14 8.73
N THR A 314 12.08 -21.64 7.95
CA THR A 314 10.91 -22.38 8.47
C THR A 314 11.30 -23.82 8.86
N ALA A 315 10.48 -24.47 9.68
CA ALA A 315 10.77 -25.83 10.17
C ALA A 315 10.83 -26.85 9.02
N ASP A 316 9.87 -26.81 8.11
CA ASP A 316 9.84 -27.65 6.91
C ASP A 316 11.09 -27.49 6.03
N ALA A 317 11.51 -26.26 5.79
CA ALA A 317 12.71 -25.94 5.02
C ALA A 317 13.99 -26.44 5.73
N ALA A 318 14.09 -26.28 7.05
CA ALA A 318 15.20 -26.82 7.83
C ALA A 318 15.26 -28.35 7.76
N ASP A 319 14.11 -29.03 7.71
CA ASP A 319 14.03 -30.49 7.57
C ASP A 319 14.39 -30.93 6.13
N GLN A 320 13.95 -30.19 5.11
CA GLN A 320 14.36 -30.42 3.71
C GLN A 320 15.87 -30.24 3.51
N ARG A 321 16.47 -29.21 4.12
CA ARG A 321 17.91 -28.98 4.12
C ARG A 321 18.65 -30.15 4.76
N ALA A 322 18.22 -30.58 5.95
CA ALA A 322 18.81 -31.73 6.63
C ALA A 322 18.71 -33.01 5.78
N GLY A 323 17.55 -33.25 5.14
CA GLY A 323 17.31 -34.40 4.28
C GLY A 323 18.25 -34.51 3.07
N ARG A 324 18.99 -33.44 2.71
CA ARG A 324 20.02 -33.49 1.66
C ARG A 324 21.17 -34.44 2.01
N ALA A 325 21.46 -34.62 3.30
CA ALA A 325 22.46 -35.57 3.79
C ALA A 325 22.01 -37.04 3.70
N GLY A 326 20.70 -37.30 3.74
CA GLY A 326 20.12 -38.64 3.84
C GLY A 326 19.80 -39.32 2.50
N ARG A 327 20.38 -38.85 1.39
CA ARG A 327 20.01 -39.30 0.03
C ARG A 327 20.72 -40.56 -0.44
N LEU A 328 22.02 -40.65 -0.18
CA LEU A 328 22.86 -41.77 -0.63
C LEU A 328 23.04 -42.83 0.46
N GLY A 329 22.88 -42.44 1.72
CA GLY A 329 23.06 -43.26 2.90
C GLY A 329 22.76 -42.44 4.16
N PRO A 330 22.98 -43.00 5.37
CA PRO A 330 22.88 -42.25 6.62
C PRO A 330 23.77 -41.01 6.59
N GLY A 331 23.27 -39.90 7.13
CA GLY A 331 23.95 -38.61 7.05
C GLY A 331 23.89 -37.79 8.33
N PHE A 332 24.56 -36.63 8.31
CA PHE A 332 24.67 -35.73 9.45
C PHE A 332 24.19 -34.32 9.10
N CYS A 333 23.58 -33.63 10.05
CA CYS A 333 23.16 -32.24 9.90
C CYS A 333 23.53 -31.41 11.14
N TYR A 334 24.33 -30.37 10.94
CA TYR A 334 24.66 -29.38 11.96
C TYR A 334 23.77 -28.16 11.80
N ARG A 335 22.90 -27.91 12.77
CA ARG A 335 22.03 -26.73 12.84
C ARG A 335 22.67 -25.68 13.73
N LEU A 336 23.02 -24.53 13.15
CA LEU A 336 23.74 -23.46 13.86
C LEU A 336 22.84 -22.58 14.74
N TRP A 337 21.85 -23.20 15.38
CA TRP A 337 20.92 -22.60 16.33
C TRP A 337 20.54 -23.62 17.40
N THR A 338 19.94 -23.14 18.49
CA THR A 338 19.55 -24.01 19.61
C THR A 338 18.30 -24.84 19.33
N GLN A 339 18.15 -25.95 20.06
CA GLN A 339 16.90 -26.74 20.03
C GLN A 339 15.68 -25.92 20.50
N ALA A 340 15.87 -24.93 21.38
CA ALA A 340 14.80 -24.02 21.78
C ALA A 340 14.34 -23.15 20.60
N THR A 341 15.29 -22.60 19.84
CA THR A 341 15.01 -21.83 18.61
C THR A 341 14.29 -22.69 17.57
N GLN A 342 14.66 -23.97 17.41
CA GLN A 342 13.97 -24.91 16.51
C GLN A 342 12.47 -25.01 16.79
N ARG A 343 12.07 -25.08 18.06
CA ARG A 343 10.64 -25.21 18.47
C ARG A 343 9.82 -23.96 18.18
N HIS A 344 10.45 -22.81 17.98
CA HIS A 344 9.81 -21.53 17.68
C HIS A 344 9.88 -21.15 16.20
N LEU A 345 10.49 -21.99 15.34
CA LEU A 345 10.45 -21.75 13.90
C LEU A 345 9.01 -21.83 13.41
N GLN A 346 8.67 -20.98 12.44
CA GLN A 346 7.40 -21.09 11.74
C GLN A 346 7.30 -22.46 11.06
N PRO A 347 6.16 -23.16 11.12
CA PRO A 347 6.04 -24.52 10.59
C PRO A 347 6.33 -24.63 9.09
N SER A 348 5.76 -23.71 8.31
CA SER A 348 5.81 -23.69 6.85
C SER A 348 5.94 -22.26 6.32
N ARG A 349 6.34 -22.13 5.06
CA ARG A 349 6.52 -20.85 4.38
C ARG A 349 5.18 -20.20 4.06
N ALA A 350 5.08 -18.89 4.26
CA ALA A 350 3.95 -18.11 3.76
C ALA A 350 3.99 -18.07 2.21
N PRO A 351 2.85 -18.25 1.53
CA PRO A 351 2.76 -18.09 0.08
C PRO A 351 3.16 -16.68 -0.37
N GLU A 352 3.92 -16.60 -1.48
CA GLU A 352 4.44 -15.33 -1.98
C GLU A 352 3.33 -14.33 -2.33
N ILE A 353 2.18 -14.82 -2.82
CA ILE A 353 0.99 -14.01 -3.17
C ILE A 353 0.47 -13.13 -2.02
N THR A 354 0.77 -13.49 -0.76
CA THR A 354 0.33 -12.73 0.41
C THR A 354 1.16 -11.48 0.70
N GLY A 355 2.38 -11.40 0.14
CA GLY A 355 3.36 -10.36 0.47
C GLY A 355 4.20 -9.90 -0.72
N ALA A 356 3.71 -10.08 -1.94
CA ALA A 356 4.37 -9.69 -3.19
C ALA A 356 3.61 -8.57 -3.92
N ASP A 357 4.30 -7.93 -4.86
CA ASP A 357 3.71 -7.02 -5.83
C ASP A 357 2.86 -7.82 -6.83
N LEU A 358 1.55 -7.54 -6.88
CA LEU A 358 0.61 -8.25 -7.75
C LEU A 358 0.45 -7.62 -9.14
N THR A 359 1.14 -6.50 -9.43
CA THR A 359 0.93 -5.72 -10.66
C THR A 359 1.07 -6.56 -11.93
N SER A 360 2.13 -7.37 -12.03
CA SER A 360 2.32 -8.26 -13.19
C SER A 360 1.24 -9.33 -13.29
N ALA A 361 0.90 -9.99 -12.17
CA ALA A 361 -0.10 -11.05 -12.15
C ALA A 361 -1.50 -10.51 -12.49
N VAL A 362 -1.87 -9.35 -11.96
CA VAL A 362 -3.14 -8.68 -12.29
C VAL A 362 -3.21 -8.36 -13.77
N LEU A 363 -2.15 -7.82 -14.38
CA LEU A 363 -2.13 -7.55 -15.82
C LEU A 363 -2.33 -8.83 -16.66
N GLU A 364 -1.68 -9.92 -16.25
CA GLU A 364 -1.83 -11.24 -16.87
C GLU A 364 -3.28 -11.77 -16.76
N LEU A 365 -3.92 -11.64 -15.60
CA LEU A 365 -5.30 -12.04 -15.37
C LEU A 365 -6.30 -11.16 -16.16
N ARG A 366 -6.03 -9.86 -16.26
CA ARG A 366 -6.83 -8.93 -17.07
C ARG A 366 -6.73 -9.24 -18.56
N GLN A 367 -5.57 -9.67 -19.04
CA GLN A 367 -5.40 -10.17 -20.42
C GLN A 367 -6.22 -11.43 -20.68
N TRP A 368 -6.32 -12.32 -19.70
CA TRP A 368 -7.17 -13.50 -19.81
C TRP A 368 -8.66 -13.18 -19.86
N GLY A 369 -9.06 -11.98 -19.40
CA GLY A 369 -10.45 -11.53 -19.34
C GLY A 369 -11.11 -11.68 -17.97
N ILE A 370 -10.33 -11.97 -16.92
CA ILE A 370 -10.85 -12.06 -15.55
C ILE A 370 -11.30 -10.68 -15.06
N LYS A 371 -12.56 -10.60 -14.63
CA LYS A 371 -13.16 -9.35 -14.14
C LYS A 371 -13.07 -9.22 -12.62
N ARG A 372 -13.44 -10.26 -11.88
CA ARG A 372 -13.41 -10.29 -10.41
C ARG A 372 -12.34 -11.27 -9.93
N ILE A 373 -11.11 -10.78 -9.77
CA ILE A 373 -9.93 -11.61 -9.46
C ILE A 373 -10.10 -12.42 -8.17
N LEU A 374 -10.80 -11.88 -7.16
CA LEU A 374 -11.02 -12.55 -5.88
C LEU A 374 -12.12 -13.61 -5.93
N ASP A 375 -13.15 -13.41 -6.77
CA ASP A 375 -14.38 -14.20 -6.74
C ASP A 375 -14.46 -15.23 -7.88
N ASP A 376 -13.88 -14.91 -9.04
CA ASP A 376 -14.00 -15.74 -10.25
C ASP A 376 -12.96 -16.89 -10.30
N LEU A 377 -11.99 -16.91 -9.37
CA LEU A 377 -10.82 -17.80 -9.41
C LEU A 377 -10.71 -18.66 -8.14
N ARG A 378 -10.26 -19.91 -8.31
CA ARG A 378 -10.03 -20.88 -7.22
C ARG A 378 -8.59 -20.82 -6.72
N TRP A 379 -8.27 -19.77 -5.96
CA TRP A 379 -6.93 -19.57 -5.40
C TRP A 379 -6.59 -20.57 -4.30
N PRO A 380 -5.40 -21.23 -4.33
CA PRO A 380 -4.87 -21.97 -3.18
C PRO A 380 -4.83 -21.12 -1.90
N ASP A 381 -4.34 -19.88 -2.03
CA ASP A 381 -4.46 -18.81 -1.04
C ASP A 381 -4.85 -17.52 -1.77
N PRO A 382 -5.99 -16.89 -1.44
CA PRO A 382 -6.42 -15.69 -2.14
C PRO A 382 -5.53 -14.48 -1.80
N PRO A 383 -5.24 -13.61 -2.79
CA PRO A 383 -4.55 -12.34 -2.52
C PRO A 383 -5.44 -11.41 -1.68
N SER A 384 -4.82 -10.43 -1.01
CA SER A 384 -5.59 -9.41 -0.29
C SER A 384 -6.27 -8.44 -1.25
N ALA A 385 -7.50 -8.01 -0.91
CA ALA A 385 -8.24 -7.05 -1.72
C ALA A 385 -7.50 -5.70 -1.88
N GLY A 386 -6.76 -5.28 -0.85
CA GLY A 386 -5.93 -4.08 -0.90
C GLY A 386 -4.78 -4.19 -1.91
N ALA A 387 -4.09 -5.33 -1.95
CA ALA A 387 -2.99 -5.55 -2.88
C ALA A 387 -3.48 -5.62 -4.34
N VAL A 388 -4.63 -6.27 -4.59
CA VAL A 388 -5.25 -6.30 -5.92
C VAL A 388 -5.63 -4.89 -6.37
N ARG A 389 -6.31 -4.12 -5.52
CA ARG A 389 -6.69 -2.73 -5.84
C ARG A 389 -5.48 -1.85 -6.13
N GLN A 390 -4.41 -1.96 -5.34
CA GLN A 390 -3.19 -1.20 -5.58
C GLN A 390 -2.55 -1.53 -6.94
N ALA A 391 -2.51 -2.81 -7.30
CA ALA A 391 -2.02 -3.24 -8.60
C ALA A 391 -2.89 -2.68 -9.75
N GLU A 392 -4.22 -2.69 -9.59
CA GLU A 392 -5.16 -2.11 -10.56
C GLU A 392 -4.97 -0.60 -10.71
N GLU A 393 -4.94 0.15 -9.60
CA GLU A 393 -4.70 1.60 -9.60
C GLU A 393 -3.38 1.96 -10.28
N LEU A 394 -2.33 1.15 -10.10
CA LEU A 394 -1.06 1.34 -10.81
C LEU A 394 -1.21 1.05 -12.30
N LEU A 395 -1.85 -0.06 -12.68
CA LEU A 395 -2.06 -0.41 -14.08
C LEU A 395 -2.93 0.62 -14.81
N GLU A 396 -3.92 1.22 -14.16
CA GLU A 396 -4.71 2.33 -14.68
C GLU A 396 -3.84 3.57 -14.90
N LYS A 397 -2.98 3.93 -13.93
CA LYS A 397 -2.02 5.04 -14.07
C LYS A 397 -1.00 4.83 -15.18
N LEU A 398 -0.63 3.58 -15.45
CA LEU A 398 0.22 3.19 -16.58
C LEU A 398 -0.59 3.00 -17.88
N GLU A 399 -1.88 3.31 -17.89
CA GLU A 399 -2.79 3.13 -19.03
C GLU A 399 -2.81 1.69 -19.57
N ALA A 400 -2.43 0.71 -18.75
CA ALA A 400 -2.40 -0.70 -19.10
C ALA A 400 -3.80 -1.33 -19.03
N ILE A 401 -4.67 -0.82 -18.15
CA ILE A 401 -6.07 -1.21 -18.02
C ILE A 401 -6.96 0.04 -17.96
N ASP A 402 -8.23 -0.13 -18.28
CA ASP A 402 -9.30 0.86 -18.14
C ASP A 402 -10.60 0.20 -17.67
N SER A 403 -11.71 0.95 -17.68
CA SER A 403 -13.04 0.46 -17.27
C SER A 403 -13.56 -0.71 -18.13
N ASN A 404 -13.04 -0.91 -19.34
CA ASN A 404 -13.40 -2.00 -20.25
C ASN A 404 -12.48 -3.23 -20.12
N GLY A 405 -11.38 -3.14 -19.36
CA GLY A 405 -10.41 -4.21 -19.15
C GLY A 405 -9.02 -3.83 -19.61
N ILE A 406 -8.29 -4.76 -20.25
CA ILE A 406 -6.92 -4.49 -20.71
C ILE A 406 -6.90 -3.62 -21.98
N THR A 407 -6.02 -2.62 -22.02
CA THR A 407 -5.86 -1.72 -23.17
C THR A 407 -4.91 -2.30 -24.23
N GLN A 408 -4.82 -1.66 -25.41
CA GLN A 408 -3.78 -1.99 -26.40
C GLN A 408 -2.36 -1.81 -25.82
N ARG A 409 -2.18 -0.81 -24.95
CA ARG A 409 -0.93 -0.54 -24.26
C ARG A 409 -0.59 -1.65 -23.28
N GLY A 410 -1.55 -2.10 -22.47
CA GLY A 410 -1.37 -3.25 -21.56
C GLY A 410 -0.98 -4.53 -22.30
N ARG A 411 -1.60 -4.79 -23.45
CA ARG A 411 -1.21 -5.91 -24.34
C ARG A 411 0.21 -5.78 -24.86
N ALA A 412 0.65 -4.58 -25.21
CA ALA A 412 2.03 -4.34 -25.63
C ALA A 412 3.02 -4.55 -24.48
N MET A 413 2.67 -4.13 -23.26
CA MET A 413 3.51 -4.35 -22.06
C MET A 413 3.76 -5.83 -21.79
N LEU A 414 2.73 -6.68 -21.91
CA LEU A 414 2.87 -8.14 -21.68
C LEU A 414 3.86 -8.85 -22.62
N ARG A 415 4.14 -8.24 -23.79
CA ARG A 415 5.16 -8.76 -24.73
C ARG A 415 6.58 -8.53 -24.23
N LEU A 416 6.77 -7.60 -23.30
CA LEU A 416 8.08 -7.29 -22.71
C LEU A 416 8.25 -8.11 -21.41
N PRO A 417 9.32 -8.90 -21.26
CA PRO A 417 9.52 -9.77 -20.10
C PRO A 417 10.05 -9.03 -18.87
N THR A 418 9.33 -8.01 -18.41
CA THR A 418 9.68 -7.17 -17.27
C THR A 418 8.43 -6.68 -16.52
N HIS A 419 8.64 -5.97 -15.40
CA HIS A 419 7.57 -5.36 -14.63
C HIS A 419 6.80 -4.32 -15.46
N PRO A 420 5.46 -4.19 -15.32
CA PRO A 420 4.65 -3.25 -16.11
C PRO A 420 5.16 -1.81 -16.12
N ARG A 421 5.77 -1.33 -15.03
CA ARG A 421 6.42 0.01 -14.97
C ARG A 421 7.56 0.17 -15.98
N ILE A 422 8.46 -0.80 -16.04
CA ILE A 422 9.61 -0.79 -16.95
C ILE A 422 9.12 -1.02 -18.38
N ALA A 423 8.15 -1.92 -18.56
CA ALA A 423 7.52 -2.14 -19.86
C ALA A 423 6.86 -0.86 -20.40
N HIS A 424 6.12 -0.12 -19.55
CA HIS A 424 5.54 1.16 -19.90
C HIS A 424 6.60 2.18 -20.32
N MET A 425 7.67 2.34 -19.53
CA MET A 425 8.79 3.23 -19.86
C MET A 425 9.44 2.89 -21.21
N LEU A 426 9.70 1.61 -21.46
CA LEU A 426 10.28 1.14 -22.71
C LEU A 426 9.38 1.45 -23.93
N LEU A 427 8.06 1.38 -23.77
CA LEU A 427 7.10 1.73 -24.83
C LEU A 427 6.99 3.24 -25.06
N VAL A 428 7.01 4.06 -24.00
CA VAL A 428 7.00 5.54 -24.14
C VAL A 428 8.25 6.03 -24.84
N ALA A 429 9.40 5.42 -24.53
CA ALA A 429 10.68 5.82 -25.10
C ALA A 429 10.70 5.80 -26.64
N GLU A 430 9.81 5.02 -27.27
CA GLU A 430 9.66 5.01 -28.72
C GLU A 430 9.12 6.33 -29.28
N ALA A 431 8.11 6.92 -28.61
CA ALA A 431 7.51 8.18 -29.02
C ALA A 431 8.47 9.38 -28.84
N GLU A 432 9.32 9.32 -27.81
CA GLU A 432 10.27 10.37 -27.44
C GLU A 432 11.66 10.19 -28.07
N GLN A 433 11.87 9.15 -28.89
CA GLN A 433 13.16 8.80 -29.51
C GLN A 433 14.29 8.53 -28.49
N LEU A 434 13.96 7.95 -27.34
CA LEU A 434 14.88 7.64 -26.23
C LEU A 434 15.12 6.12 -26.07
N GLN A 435 14.81 5.30 -27.07
CA GLN A 435 14.87 3.83 -26.97
C GLN A 435 16.25 3.30 -26.53
N PRO A 436 17.40 3.77 -27.07
CA PRO A 436 18.71 3.32 -26.62
C PRO A 436 18.96 3.60 -25.13
N LEU A 437 18.62 4.81 -24.67
CA LEU A 437 18.77 5.21 -23.27
C LEU A 437 17.82 4.42 -22.37
N ALA A 438 16.57 4.20 -22.80
CA ALA A 438 15.59 3.41 -22.06
C ALA A 438 16.02 1.95 -21.87
N ALA A 439 16.70 1.36 -22.86
CA ALA A 439 17.28 0.02 -22.72
C ALA A 439 18.38 -0.04 -21.65
N ASP A 440 19.21 1.01 -21.55
CA ASP A 440 20.24 1.13 -20.51
C ASP A 440 19.64 1.37 -19.13
N VAL A 441 18.67 2.28 -19.03
CA VAL A 441 17.95 2.59 -17.79
C VAL A 441 17.18 1.35 -17.29
N ALA A 442 16.47 0.64 -18.15
CA ALA A 442 15.77 -0.60 -17.79
C ALA A 442 16.74 -1.66 -17.25
N ALA A 443 17.90 -1.81 -17.87
CA ALA A 443 18.91 -2.76 -17.40
C ALA A 443 19.46 -2.39 -16.01
N LEU A 444 19.68 -1.10 -15.76
CA LEU A 444 20.15 -0.59 -14.46
C LEU A 444 19.09 -0.67 -13.37
N LEU A 445 17.80 -0.56 -13.71
CA LEU A 445 16.68 -0.71 -12.76
C LEU A 445 16.42 -2.18 -12.39
N GLU A 446 16.67 -3.11 -13.31
CA GLU A 446 16.47 -4.55 -13.07
C GLU A 446 17.66 -5.24 -12.38
N GLU A 447 18.88 -4.74 -12.57
CA GLU A 447 20.10 -5.28 -11.94
C GLU A 447 20.46 -4.55 -10.65
N LYS A 448 21.42 -5.12 -9.91
CA LYS A 448 21.99 -4.46 -8.73
C LYS A 448 22.76 -3.20 -9.14
N ASP A 449 22.69 -2.17 -8.30
CA ASP A 449 23.46 -0.94 -8.52
C ASP A 449 24.96 -1.26 -8.73
N PRO A 450 25.55 -0.87 -9.87
CA PRO A 450 26.96 -1.11 -10.14
C PRO A 450 27.90 -0.32 -9.23
N LEU A 451 27.41 0.76 -8.61
CA LEU A 451 28.21 1.62 -7.75
C LEU A 451 28.14 1.18 -6.27
N ARG A 452 29.21 1.49 -5.53
CA ARG A 452 29.31 1.18 -4.09
C ARG A 452 28.38 2.08 -3.28
N GLN A 453 28.06 1.61 -2.07
CA GLN A 453 27.33 2.44 -1.08
C GLN A 453 28.07 3.76 -0.86
N GLY A 454 27.35 4.88 -0.99
CA GLY A 454 27.89 6.24 -0.85
C GLY A 454 28.11 6.99 -2.17
N ALA A 455 27.92 6.36 -3.33
CA ALA A 455 28.06 7.00 -4.64
C ALA A 455 26.92 7.96 -5.05
N GLY A 456 26.09 8.41 -4.09
CA GLY A 456 24.87 9.18 -4.35
C GLY A 456 23.75 8.37 -5.02
N ALA A 457 22.65 9.04 -5.34
CA ALA A 457 21.41 8.48 -5.88
C ALA A 457 21.24 8.73 -7.39
N ASP A 458 22.07 9.58 -8.02
CA ASP A 458 21.91 9.93 -9.44
C ASP A 458 22.10 8.72 -10.37
N LEU A 459 21.01 8.32 -11.02
CA LEU A 459 20.98 7.22 -11.98
C LEU A 459 21.72 7.56 -13.28
N SER A 460 21.81 8.84 -13.64
CA SER A 460 22.53 9.32 -14.81
C SER A 460 24.01 8.94 -14.72
N LEU A 461 24.59 9.03 -13.52
CA LEU A 461 25.96 8.55 -13.25
C LEU A 461 26.13 7.05 -13.50
N ARG A 462 25.12 6.22 -13.21
CA ARG A 462 25.19 4.77 -13.52
C ARG A 462 25.15 4.52 -15.02
N VAL A 463 24.39 5.29 -15.78
CA VAL A 463 24.37 5.22 -17.25
C VAL A 463 25.73 5.63 -17.81
N GLU A 464 26.33 6.70 -17.31
CA GLU A 464 27.67 7.13 -17.69
C GLU A 464 28.74 6.07 -17.42
N VAL A 465 28.67 5.40 -16.26
CA VAL A 465 29.57 4.29 -15.90
C VAL A 465 29.42 3.11 -16.87
N LEU A 466 28.19 2.79 -17.28
CA LEU A 466 27.93 1.77 -18.31
C LEU A 466 28.54 2.17 -19.66
N HIS A 467 28.40 3.43 -20.06
CA HIS A 467 29.00 3.95 -21.29
C HIS A 467 30.53 3.94 -21.24
N GLN A 468 31.13 4.31 -20.11
CA GLN A 468 32.58 4.25 -19.89
C GLN A 468 33.10 2.81 -19.97
N TRP A 469 32.38 1.86 -19.37
CA TRP A 469 32.73 0.44 -19.43
C TRP A 469 32.70 -0.09 -20.88
N ARG A 470 31.70 0.30 -21.68
CA ARG A 470 31.63 -0.07 -23.12
C ARG A 470 32.82 0.48 -23.92
N LYS A 471 33.37 1.63 -23.53
CA LYS A 471 34.55 2.24 -24.15
C LYS A 471 35.87 1.60 -23.68
N GLY A 472 35.81 0.57 -22.82
CA GLY A 472 36.99 -0.10 -22.26
C GLY A 472 37.63 0.65 -21.08
N GLY A 473 36.95 1.66 -20.52
CA GLY A 473 37.44 2.39 -19.35
C GLY A 473 37.39 1.55 -18.07
N SER A 474 38.31 1.86 -17.14
CA SER A 474 38.26 1.30 -15.78
C SER A 474 37.09 1.91 -15.01
N VAL A 475 36.24 1.06 -14.44
CA VAL A 475 35.06 1.46 -13.65
C VAL A 475 35.10 0.85 -12.26
N ALA A 476 34.59 1.56 -11.26
CA ALA A 476 34.53 1.11 -9.87
C ALA A 476 33.39 0.10 -9.61
N ALA A 477 33.18 -0.83 -10.54
CA ALA A 477 32.13 -1.85 -10.51
C ALA A 477 32.71 -3.24 -10.80
N SER A 478 32.05 -4.28 -10.30
CA SER A 478 32.46 -5.66 -10.63
C SER A 478 32.28 -5.92 -12.12
N ARG A 479 33.30 -6.48 -12.77
CA ARG A 479 33.25 -6.86 -14.19
C ARG A 479 32.07 -7.78 -14.51
N SER A 480 31.80 -8.77 -13.66
CA SER A 480 30.70 -9.72 -13.87
C SER A 480 29.31 -9.06 -13.77
N LEU A 481 29.18 -8.02 -12.95
CA LEU A 481 27.95 -7.24 -12.84
C LEU A 481 27.75 -6.37 -14.10
N MET A 482 28.80 -5.70 -14.56
CA MET A 482 28.73 -4.90 -15.80
C MET A 482 28.41 -5.77 -17.02
N GLU A 483 28.98 -6.97 -17.12
CA GLU A 483 28.66 -7.94 -18.17
C GLU A 483 27.20 -8.42 -18.11
N ARG A 484 26.56 -8.46 -16.93
CA ARG A 484 25.12 -8.74 -16.81
C ARG A 484 24.27 -7.56 -17.26
N ILE A 485 24.55 -6.37 -16.76
CA ILE A 485 23.87 -5.12 -17.13
C ILE A 485 23.92 -4.95 -18.65
N GLU A 486 25.10 -5.14 -19.28
CA GLU A 486 25.24 -5.02 -20.72
C GLU A 486 24.46 -6.09 -21.50
N ARG A 487 24.45 -7.34 -21.03
CA ARG A 487 23.65 -8.40 -21.66
C ARG A 487 22.16 -8.07 -21.63
N LEU A 488 21.67 -7.54 -20.50
CA LEU A 488 20.28 -7.14 -20.35
C LEU A 488 19.95 -5.92 -21.22
N ALA A 489 20.81 -4.91 -21.24
CA ALA A 489 20.64 -3.75 -22.12
C ALA A 489 20.63 -4.14 -23.61
N ASN A 490 21.52 -5.06 -24.02
CA ASN A 490 21.53 -5.60 -25.39
C ASN A 490 20.25 -6.40 -25.71
N HIS A 491 19.71 -7.12 -24.74
CA HIS A 491 18.43 -7.80 -24.91
C HIS A 491 17.30 -6.80 -25.18
N TRP A 492 17.21 -5.74 -24.37
CA TRP A 492 16.23 -4.68 -24.57
C TRP A 492 16.39 -3.98 -25.91
N ARG A 493 17.63 -3.66 -26.31
CA ARG A 493 17.91 -3.08 -27.63
C ARG A 493 17.41 -3.94 -28.79
N ARG A 494 17.59 -5.27 -28.71
CA ARG A 494 17.08 -6.20 -29.73
C ARG A 494 15.56 -6.21 -29.79
N LEU A 495 14.88 -6.20 -28.64
CA LEU A 495 13.42 -6.14 -28.57
C LEU A 495 12.86 -4.82 -29.10
N LEU A 496 13.50 -3.70 -28.75
CA LEU A 496 13.17 -2.35 -29.22
C LEU A 496 13.67 -2.03 -30.63
N LYS A 497 14.38 -2.97 -31.28
CA LYS A 497 14.98 -2.81 -32.61
C LYS A 497 15.85 -1.55 -32.73
N THR A 498 16.64 -1.27 -31.70
CA THR A 498 17.51 -0.10 -31.64
C THR A 498 18.98 -0.50 -31.45
N THR A 499 19.89 0.44 -31.68
CA THR A 499 21.34 0.25 -31.56
C THR A 499 21.86 0.84 -30.26
N ILE A 500 23.14 0.59 -29.95
CA ILE A 500 23.82 1.26 -28.85
C ILE A 500 23.91 2.74 -29.18
N ASP A 501 23.62 3.58 -28.19
CA ASP A 501 23.93 4.99 -28.18
C ASP A 501 25.00 5.28 -27.12
N GLN A 502 25.98 6.10 -27.49
CA GLN A 502 27.09 6.51 -26.63
C GLN A 502 27.29 8.03 -26.61
N THR A 503 26.30 8.79 -27.09
CA THR A 503 26.28 10.23 -26.87
C THR A 503 26.31 10.55 -25.37
N PRO A 504 26.86 11.70 -24.96
CA PRO A 504 26.81 12.13 -23.58
C PRO A 504 25.40 12.06 -23.02
N VAL A 505 25.26 11.48 -21.82
CA VAL A 505 23.97 11.33 -21.15
C VAL A 505 23.46 12.70 -20.77
N ILE A 506 22.21 12.99 -21.13
CA ILE A 506 21.48 14.17 -20.63
C ILE A 506 20.69 13.71 -19.40
N PRO A 507 21.07 14.13 -18.17
CA PRO A 507 20.44 13.63 -16.94
C PRO A 507 18.91 13.77 -16.93
N GLU A 508 18.39 14.86 -17.47
CA GLU A 508 16.96 15.14 -17.54
C GLU A 508 16.17 14.14 -18.39
N GLN A 509 16.80 13.54 -19.42
CA GLN A 509 16.18 12.48 -20.22
C GLN A 509 16.06 11.18 -19.42
N VAL A 510 17.00 10.91 -18.50
CA VAL A 510 16.87 9.79 -17.56
C VAL A 510 15.68 10.03 -16.63
N GLY A 511 15.53 11.24 -16.11
CA GLY A 511 14.35 11.60 -15.30
C GLY A 511 13.05 11.55 -16.08
N GLN A 512 13.03 11.95 -17.36
CA GLN A 512 11.87 11.81 -18.23
C GLN A 512 11.44 10.34 -18.33
N LEU A 513 12.37 9.42 -18.59
CA LEU A 513 12.08 7.99 -18.62
C LEU A 513 11.59 7.45 -17.27
N LEU A 514 12.24 7.85 -16.17
CA LEU A 514 11.80 7.48 -14.83
C LEU A 514 10.40 8.00 -14.52
N SER A 515 10.03 9.20 -14.99
CA SER A 515 8.69 9.76 -14.77
C SER A 515 7.60 8.90 -15.40
N CYS A 516 7.91 8.19 -16.49
CA CYS A 516 7.00 7.25 -17.12
C CYS A 516 6.86 5.94 -16.33
N ALA A 517 7.91 5.47 -15.66
CA ALA A 517 7.88 4.24 -14.85
C ALA A 517 7.30 4.48 -13.43
N TYR A 518 7.58 5.66 -12.87
CA TYR A 518 7.29 6.03 -11.48
C TYR A 518 6.68 7.43 -11.39
N PRO A 519 5.53 7.69 -12.05
CA PRO A 519 4.92 9.01 -12.04
C PRO A 519 4.64 9.47 -10.60
N GLU A 520 4.16 8.58 -9.73
CA GLU A 520 3.87 8.89 -8.33
C GLU A 520 5.11 9.26 -7.49
N ARG A 521 6.31 9.09 -8.03
CA ARG A 521 7.60 9.41 -7.40
C ARG A 521 8.30 10.62 -8.01
N LEU A 522 7.60 11.39 -8.84
CA LEU A 522 8.01 12.76 -9.14
C LEU A 522 8.10 13.55 -7.83
N ALA A 523 9.20 14.26 -7.63
CA ALA A 523 9.46 14.97 -6.39
C ALA A 523 9.98 16.39 -6.65
N ARG A 524 9.47 17.33 -5.86
CA ARG A 524 9.84 18.75 -5.88
C ARG A 524 10.63 19.11 -4.65
N GLN A 525 11.74 19.81 -4.83
CA GLN A 525 12.55 20.31 -3.73
C GLN A 525 11.74 21.28 -2.85
N THR A 526 11.80 21.14 -1.53
CA THR A 526 11.03 22.03 -0.62
C THR A 526 11.65 23.41 -0.49
N GLU A 527 12.97 23.45 -0.42
CA GLU A 527 13.77 24.67 -0.31
C GLU A 527 14.99 24.56 -1.22
N ARG A 528 15.47 25.67 -1.77
CA ARG A 528 16.61 25.67 -2.70
C ARG A 528 17.84 25.04 -2.04
N HIS A 529 18.45 24.06 -2.72
CA HIS A 529 19.61 23.29 -2.24
C HIS A 529 19.36 22.43 -0.99
N SER A 530 18.10 22.16 -0.64
CA SER A 530 17.74 21.20 0.39
C SER A 530 17.88 19.76 -0.10
N GLU A 531 18.26 18.87 0.81
CA GLU A 531 18.23 17.41 0.60
C GLU A 531 16.79 16.86 0.62
N ARG A 532 15.80 17.67 1.02
CA ARG A 532 14.40 17.29 1.18
C ARG A 532 13.57 17.60 -0.06
N PHE A 533 12.86 16.57 -0.51
CA PHE A 533 11.97 16.63 -1.67
C PHE A 533 10.59 16.11 -1.27
N LYS A 534 9.54 16.84 -1.63
CA LYS A 534 8.17 16.37 -1.49
C LYS A 534 7.81 15.55 -2.74
N LEU A 535 7.46 14.29 -2.57
CA LEU A 535 6.99 13.40 -3.63
C LEU A 535 5.52 13.70 -3.98
N SER A 536 5.10 13.34 -5.19
CA SER A 536 3.74 13.59 -5.68
C SER A 536 2.65 12.80 -4.96
N ASN A 537 3.02 11.70 -4.30
CA ASN A 537 2.17 10.98 -3.35
C ASN A 537 2.07 11.65 -1.96
N GLY A 538 2.61 12.86 -1.80
CA GLY A 538 2.56 13.67 -0.58
C GLY A 538 3.67 13.38 0.44
N ARG A 539 4.44 12.29 0.27
CA ARG A 539 5.52 11.92 1.21
C ARG A 539 6.73 12.83 1.09
N MET A 540 7.53 12.89 2.14
CA MET A 540 8.86 13.50 2.11
C MET A 540 9.92 12.45 1.79
N GLY A 541 10.80 12.78 0.85
CA GLY A 541 11.98 12.03 0.49
C GLY A 541 13.24 12.82 0.80
N ARG A 542 14.32 12.15 1.20
CA ARG A 542 15.61 12.76 1.49
C ARG A 542 16.73 12.09 0.70
N LEU A 543 17.51 12.89 -0.01
CA LEU A 543 18.72 12.44 -0.69
C LEU A 543 19.85 12.14 0.31
N PRO A 544 20.87 11.34 -0.07
CA PRO A 544 22.11 11.25 0.67
C PRO A 544 22.79 12.63 0.84
N ASP A 545 23.55 12.79 1.92
CA ASP A 545 24.30 14.02 2.16
C ASP A 545 25.24 14.32 0.97
N HIS A 546 25.28 15.59 0.54
CA HIS A 546 26.11 16.06 -0.58
C HIS A 546 25.82 15.43 -1.97
N ASP A 547 24.63 14.86 -2.17
CA ASP A 547 24.22 14.34 -3.47
C ASP A 547 24.13 15.45 -4.53
N PRO A 548 24.67 15.29 -5.75
CA PRO A 548 24.59 16.32 -6.80
C PRO A 548 23.16 16.69 -7.20
N LEU A 549 22.18 15.81 -6.94
CA LEU A 549 20.78 16.04 -7.26
C LEU A 549 20.16 17.21 -6.46
N ILE A 550 20.78 17.68 -5.37
CA ILE A 550 20.33 18.88 -4.62
C ILE A 550 20.32 20.17 -5.46
N HIS A 551 21.02 20.18 -6.59
CA HIS A 551 21.05 21.32 -7.50
C HIS A 551 19.86 21.37 -8.46
N TYR A 552 19.05 20.30 -8.52
CA TYR A 552 17.88 20.23 -9.39
C TYR A 552 16.60 20.44 -8.57
N PRO A 553 15.69 21.33 -9.02
CA PRO A 553 14.43 21.60 -8.31
C PRO A 553 13.45 20.42 -8.40
N TRP A 554 13.59 19.59 -9.43
CA TRP A 554 12.72 18.46 -9.74
C TRP A 554 13.55 17.21 -9.99
N ILE A 555 13.15 16.11 -9.35
CA ILE A 555 13.74 14.79 -9.56
C ILE A 555 12.62 13.75 -9.66
N VAL A 556 12.91 12.59 -10.24
CA VAL A 556 12.05 11.41 -10.14
C VAL A 556 12.81 10.32 -9.41
N ALA A 557 12.23 9.81 -8.32
CA ALA A 557 12.86 8.76 -7.53
C ALA A 557 12.45 7.37 -8.03
N ALA A 558 13.42 6.58 -8.51
CA ALA A 558 13.19 5.19 -8.88
C ALA A 558 13.16 4.26 -7.65
N GLN A 559 13.96 4.56 -6.62
CA GLN A 559 14.07 3.74 -5.42
C GLN A 559 14.07 4.60 -4.15
N VAL A 560 13.12 4.35 -3.25
CA VAL A 560 12.88 5.10 -2.00
C VAL A 560 12.56 4.13 -0.86
N ASP A 561 13.16 4.31 0.32
CA ASP A 561 12.84 3.48 1.50
C ASP A 561 11.38 3.67 1.97
N ALA A 562 10.87 2.73 2.77
CA ALA A 562 9.52 2.77 3.31
C ALA A 562 9.41 3.29 4.76
N ARG A 563 10.54 3.62 5.40
CA ARG A 563 10.61 4.04 6.82
C ARG A 563 9.62 5.16 7.17
N ASP A 564 9.20 5.17 8.44
CA ASP A 564 8.43 6.27 9.02
C ASP A 564 9.31 7.53 9.12
N GLY A 565 8.83 8.65 8.58
CA GLY A 565 9.56 9.92 8.48
C GLY A 565 10.00 10.28 7.04
N ASP A 566 11.12 11.01 6.92
CA ASP A 566 11.72 11.34 5.61
C ASP A 566 12.28 10.07 4.96
N ALA A 567 11.68 9.64 3.86
CA ALA A 567 12.06 8.42 3.18
C ALA A 567 13.39 8.59 2.43
N LYS A 568 14.36 7.71 2.64
CA LYS A 568 15.66 7.82 1.95
C LYS A 568 15.53 7.49 0.47
N ILE A 569 16.02 8.38 -0.40
CA ILE A 569 16.10 8.18 -1.84
C ILE A 569 17.43 7.47 -2.15
N PHE A 570 17.36 6.31 -2.81
CA PHE A 570 18.53 5.50 -3.19
C PHE A 570 18.88 5.64 -4.66
N LEU A 571 17.89 5.81 -5.53
CA LEU A 571 18.07 6.04 -6.96
C LEU A 571 17.06 7.07 -7.45
N ALA A 572 17.53 8.07 -8.17
CA ALA A 572 16.73 9.12 -8.78
C ALA A 572 17.45 9.73 -9.99
N ALA A 573 16.75 10.52 -10.79
CA ALA A 573 17.35 11.35 -11.84
C ALA A 573 16.64 12.71 -11.88
N PRO A 574 17.32 13.78 -12.32
CA PRO A 574 16.68 15.09 -12.45
C PRO A 574 15.70 15.09 -13.62
N ILE A 575 14.70 15.95 -13.59
CA ILE A 575 13.75 16.14 -14.70
C ILE A 575 13.52 17.63 -14.93
N HIS A 576 13.36 18.03 -16.19
CA HIS A 576 13.07 19.42 -16.52
C HIS A 576 11.61 19.77 -16.23
N GLU A 577 11.35 21.00 -15.74
CA GLU A 577 10.00 21.45 -15.38
C GLU A 577 9.03 21.41 -16.57
N SER A 578 9.53 21.66 -17.80
CA SER A 578 8.69 21.55 -19.00
C SER A 578 8.12 20.15 -19.20
N ASP A 579 8.88 19.11 -18.87
CA ASP A 579 8.43 17.73 -19.04
C ASP A 579 7.42 17.35 -17.95
N VAL A 580 7.59 17.88 -16.73
CA VAL A 580 6.58 17.80 -15.68
C VAL A 580 5.27 18.46 -16.13
N LEU A 581 5.33 19.65 -16.71
CA LEU A 581 4.16 20.40 -17.16
C LEU A 581 3.42 19.74 -18.32
N LYS A 582 4.12 19.04 -19.24
CA LYS A 582 3.49 18.29 -20.34
C LYS A 582 2.51 17.22 -19.86
N HIS A 583 2.79 16.64 -18.69
CA HIS A 583 2.00 15.55 -18.10
C HIS A 583 1.09 16.01 -16.95
N ALA A 584 1.07 17.31 -16.62
CA ALA A 584 0.23 17.85 -15.57
C ALA A 584 -1.22 18.04 -16.04
N THR A 585 -2.19 17.61 -15.24
CA THR A 585 -3.62 17.77 -15.50
C THR A 585 -4.16 19.07 -14.88
N PRO A 586 -5.03 19.81 -15.58
CA PRO A 586 -5.68 20.99 -15.00
C PRO A 586 -6.82 20.59 -14.06
N HIS A 587 -6.81 21.15 -12.86
CA HIS A 587 -7.89 21.05 -11.88
C HIS A 587 -8.36 22.46 -11.54
N GLN A 588 -9.68 22.67 -11.55
CA GLN A 588 -10.27 23.88 -10.97
C GLN A 588 -10.54 23.64 -9.49
N VAL A 589 -10.17 24.62 -8.68
CA VAL A 589 -10.38 24.60 -7.24
C VAL A 589 -10.94 25.96 -6.84
N VAL A 590 -12.10 25.95 -6.19
CA VAL A 590 -12.66 27.12 -5.52
C VAL A 590 -12.26 27.09 -4.05
N ARG A 591 -11.69 28.18 -3.55
CA ARG A 591 -11.28 28.31 -2.15
C ARG A 591 -11.39 29.73 -1.63
N TRP A 592 -11.37 29.88 -0.30
CA TRP A 592 -11.24 31.18 0.34
C TRP A 592 -9.79 31.67 0.29
N ASP A 593 -9.58 32.85 -0.27
CA ASP A 593 -8.29 33.54 -0.25
C ASP A 593 -8.23 34.51 0.94
N GLU A 594 -7.35 34.22 1.90
CA GLU A 594 -7.21 35.04 3.11
C GLU A 594 -6.65 36.44 2.83
N GLN A 595 -5.81 36.61 1.82
CA GLN A 595 -5.25 37.92 1.51
C GLN A 595 -6.30 38.82 0.85
N ARG A 596 -7.13 38.25 -0.02
CA ARG A 596 -8.19 38.96 -0.74
C ARG A 596 -9.52 39.01 0.04
N GLN A 597 -9.65 38.22 1.11
CA GLN A 597 -10.88 38.04 1.88
C GLN A 597 -12.08 37.72 0.96
N ALA A 598 -11.86 36.81 0.02
CA ALA A 598 -12.80 36.49 -1.05
C ALA A 598 -12.70 35.02 -1.47
N VAL A 599 -13.80 34.47 -1.97
CA VAL A 599 -13.82 33.21 -2.70
C VAL A 599 -13.16 33.44 -4.07
N VAL A 600 -12.19 32.60 -4.43
CA VAL A 600 -11.47 32.65 -5.70
C VAL A 600 -11.52 31.28 -6.38
N ALA A 601 -11.68 31.29 -7.70
CA ALA A 601 -11.42 30.11 -8.53
C ALA A 601 -9.98 30.18 -9.03
N ILE A 602 -9.25 29.11 -8.76
CA ILE A 602 -7.91 28.91 -9.27
C ILE A 602 -7.87 27.66 -10.15
N ARG A 603 -7.05 27.73 -11.18
CA ARG A 603 -6.68 26.60 -12.03
C ARG A 603 -5.31 26.15 -11.57
N GLU A 604 -5.28 24.98 -10.95
CA GLU A 604 -4.06 24.30 -10.56
C GLU A 604 -3.69 23.29 -11.66
N LEU A 605 -2.45 23.37 -12.14
CA LEU A 605 -1.86 22.26 -12.89
C LEU A 605 -1.26 21.31 -11.87
N ARG A 606 -1.79 20.10 -11.82
CA ARG A 606 -1.36 19.07 -10.87
C ARG A 606 -0.68 17.91 -11.59
N PHE A 607 0.35 17.37 -10.96
CA PHE A 607 0.90 16.07 -11.32
C PHE A 607 0.61 15.12 -10.15
N GLY A 608 -0.38 14.25 -10.30
CA GLY A 608 -0.99 13.56 -9.16
C GLY A 608 -1.63 14.57 -8.19
N ASP A 609 -1.30 14.49 -6.91
CA ASP A 609 -1.76 15.46 -5.90
C ASP A 609 -0.88 16.71 -5.79
N MET A 610 0.26 16.73 -6.50
CA MET A 610 1.19 17.84 -6.40
C MET A 610 0.79 18.99 -7.32
N VAL A 611 0.56 20.16 -6.74
CA VAL A 611 0.39 21.41 -7.50
C VAL A 611 1.74 21.86 -8.06
N VAL A 612 1.87 21.80 -9.39
CA VAL A 612 3.04 22.25 -10.13
C VAL A 612 2.95 23.75 -10.38
N ASN A 613 1.78 24.22 -10.80
CA ASN A 613 1.52 25.61 -11.15
C ASN A 613 0.09 26.01 -10.74
N THR A 614 -0.12 27.27 -10.38
CA THR A 614 -1.43 27.83 -10.04
C THR A 614 -1.65 29.13 -10.80
N SER A 615 -2.82 29.27 -11.41
CA SER A 615 -3.27 30.48 -12.09
C SER A 615 -4.72 30.80 -11.70
N PHE A 616 -5.19 32.03 -11.90
CA PHE A 616 -6.59 32.36 -11.65
C PHE A 616 -7.48 31.83 -12.78
N ALA A 617 -8.62 31.23 -12.42
CA ALA A 617 -9.55 30.59 -13.36
C ALA A 617 -10.79 31.44 -13.69
N GLY A 618 -10.80 32.73 -13.32
CA GLY A 618 -11.95 33.61 -13.52
C GLY A 618 -12.93 33.58 -12.35
N THR A 619 -14.23 33.59 -12.66
CA THR A 619 -15.30 33.68 -11.67
C THR A 619 -15.54 32.32 -10.98
N PRO A 620 -15.60 32.26 -9.64
CA PRO A 620 -15.97 31.05 -8.91
C PRO A 620 -17.34 30.51 -9.30
N ASP A 621 -17.45 29.18 -9.32
CA ASP A 621 -18.75 28.53 -9.42
C ASP A 621 -19.62 28.91 -8.18
N PRO A 622 -20.88 29.32 -8.37
CA PRO A 622 -21.73 29.73 -7.26
C PRO A 622 -21.99 28.63 -6.23
N GLU A 623 -22.19 27.38 -6.64
CA GLU A 623 -22.47 26.27 -5.73
C GLU A 623 -21.22 25.92 -4.91
N GLU A 624 -20.05 25.86 -5.54
CA GLU A 624 -18.79 25.64 -4.84
C GLU A 624 -18.45 26.80 -3.89
N SER A 625 -18.79 28.04 -4.27
CA SER A 625 -18.60 29.22 -3.40
C SER A 625 -19.39 29.12 -2.11
N VAL A 626 -20.65 28.69 -2.22
CA VAL A 626 -21.52 28.43 -1.06
C VAL A 626 -20.91 27.36 -0.16
N ALA A 627 -20.45 26.24 -0.73
CA ALA A 627 -19.82 25.16 0.02
C ALA A 627 -18.56 25.63 0.76
N VAL A 628 -17.71 26.43 0.12
CA VAL A 628 -16.51 27.01 0.73
C VAL A 628 -16.87 27.93 1.90
N ILE A 629 -17.87 28.80 1.75
CA ILE A 629 -18.29 29.70 2.84
C ILE A 629 -18.86 28.91 4.03
N CYS A 630 -19.66 27.86 3.77
CA CYS A 630 -20.15 26.96 4.80
C CYS A 630 -19.02 26.27 5.55
N ALA A 631 -18.03 25.72 4.82
CA ALA A 631 -16.86 25.07 5.41
C ALA A 631 -16.01 26.05 6.25
N MET A 632 -15.76 27.26 5.75
CA MET A 632 -15.05 28.31 6.48
C MET A 632 -15.80 28.72 7.76
N THR A 633 -17.12 28.90 7.68
CA THR A 633 -17.95 29.22 8.85
C THR A 633 -17.91 28.11 9.89
N ARG A 634 -17.95 26.83 9.46
CA ARG A 634 -17.79 25.68 10.37
C ARG A 634 -16.46 25.73 11.11
N SER A 635 -15.38 26.08 10.43
CA SER A 635 -14.03 26.14 11.03
C SER A 635 -13.81 27.36 11.90
N LEU A 636 -14.36 28.53 11.53
CA LEU A 636 -14.10 29.82 12.19
C LEU A 636 -15.22 30.26 13.15
N GLY A 637 -16.37 29.57 13.13
CA GLY A 637 -17.55 29.87 13.94
C GLY A 637 -18.50 30.89 13.30
N LEU A 638 -19.69 31.04 13.89
CA LEU A 638 -20.77 31.90 13.38
C LEU A 638 -20.39 33.38 13.27
N THR A 639 -19.44 33.85 14.10
CA THR A 639 -18.93 35.24 14.06
C THR A 639 -18.26 35.57 12.73
N PHE A 640 -17.77 34.57 11.98
CA PHE A 640 -17.24 34.76 10.63
C PHE A 640 -18.27 35.40 9.69
N LEU A 641 -19.55 35.04 9.81
CA LEU A 641 -20.66 35.59 9.01
C LEU A 641 -21.14 36.96 9.51
N GLY A 642 -20.63 37.46 10.64
CA GLY A 642 -21.15 38.67 11.27
C GLY A 642 -22.31 38.42 12.24
N TRP A 643 -22.39 37.25 12.85
CA TRP A 643 -23.37 36.91 13.89
C TRP A 643 -23.26 37.87 15.09
N SER A 644 -24.23 38.78 15.21
CA SER A 644 -24.18 39.91 16.16
C SER A 644 -24.91 39.63 17.48
N ASP A 645 -24.86 40.58 18.41
CA ASP A 645 -25.60 40.53 19.68
C ASP A 645 -27.11 40.36 19.49
N ALA A 646 -27.68 40.86 18.38
CA ALA A 646 -29.09 40.68 18.06
C ALA A 646 -29.42 39.19 17.78
N GLN A 647 -28.58 38.50 17.01
CA GLN A 647 -28.73 37.07 16.74
C GLN A 647 -28.48 36.25 18.01
N ARG A 648 -27.54 36.66 18.87
CA ARG A 648 -27.34 36.03 20.19
C ARG A 648 -28.56 36.15 21.09
N ALA A 649 -29.21 37.32 21.11
CA ALA A 649 -30.44 37.52 21.87
C ALA A 649 -31.60 36.67 21.31
N TRP A 650 -31.74 36.57 19.99
CA TRP A 650 -32.70 35.67 19.35
C TRP A 650 -32.44 34.20 19.71
N GLN A 651 -31.19 33.75 19.61
CA GLN A 651 -30.76 32.39 19.96
C GLN A 651 -31.11 32.05 21.41
N ALA A 652 -30.85 32.97 22.34
CA ALA A 652 -31.17 32.79 23.76
C ALA A 652 -32.67 32.64 24.01
N ARG A 653 -33.53 33.36 23.27
CA ARG A 653 -35.00 33.25 23.38
C ARG A 653 -35.49 31.87 22.94
N VAL A 654 -35.03 31.40 21.78
CA VAL A 654 -35.41 30.08 21.23
C VAL A 654 -34.94 28.96 22.16
N MET A 655 -33.69 29.02 22.62
CA MET A 655 -33.13 28.03 23.55
C MET A 655 -33.81 28.05 24.93
N SER A 656 -34.22 29.23 25.42
CA SER A 656 -35.04 29.36 26.62
C SER A 656 -36.39 28.64 26.47
N LEU A 657 -37.11 28.84 25.35
CA LEU A 657 -38.39 28.16 25.11
C LEU A 657 -38.21 26.64 24.98
N LYS A 658 -37.15 26.19 24.32
CA LYS A 658 -36.79 24.76 24.27
C LYS A 658 -36.57 24.16 25.65
N GLY A 659 -35.90 24.88 26.56
CA GLY A 659 -35.70 24.45 27.94
C GLY A 659 -36.98 24.46 28.78
N TRP A 660 -37.82 25.50 28.64
CA TRP A 660 -39.03 25.66 29.45
C TRP A 660 -40.19 24.77 29.00
N ASN A 661 -40.26 24.43 27.71
CA ASN A 661 -41.35 23.65 27.12
C ASN A 661 -40.80 22.34 26.51
N PRO A 662 -40.31 21.37 27.31
CA PRO A 662 -39.69 20.15 26.78
C PRO A 662 -40.66 19.22 26.03
N LEU A 663 -41.97 19.39 26.22
CA LEU A 663 -43.02 18.66 25.50
C LEU A 663 -43.37 19.31 24.14
N GLU A 664 -42.90 20.53 23.88
CA GLU A 664 -43.08 21.24 22.61
C GLU A 664 -41.79 21.12 21.77
N THR A 665 -41.92 20.90 20.46
CA THR A 665 -40.77 20.74 19.56
C THR A 665 -40.17 22.08 19.13
N TRP A 666 -39.43 22.73 20.01
CA TRP A 666 -38.59 23.89 19.68
C TRP A 666 -37.25 23.43 19.07
N PRO A 667 -36.79 24.05 17.97
CA PRO A 667 -35.55 23.66 17.30
C PRO A 667 -34.33 23.95 18.17
N ASP A 668 -33.28 23.15 17.97
CA ASP A 668 -31.97 23.48 18.52
C ASP A 668 -31.33 24.58 17.67
N VAL A 669 -30.98 25.70 18.29
CA VAL A 669 -30.26 26.79 17.62
C VAL A 669 -28.93 27.08 18.30
N SER A 670 -28.38 26.14 19.08
CA SER A 670 -27.04 26.27 19.65
C SER A 670 -25.96 26.41 18.56
N ASP A 671 -24.81 26.99 18.92
CA ASP A 671 -23.69 27.15 17.97
C ASP A 671 -23.27 25.81 17.36
N GLU A 672 -23.18 24.77 18.19
CA GLU A 672 -22.85 23.41 17.76
C GLU A 672 -23.86 22.90 16.72
N HIS A 673 -25.16 23.03 16.99
CA HIS A 673 -26.19 22.56 16.07
C HIS A 673 -26.22 23.36 14.76
N LEU A 674 -26.13 24.70 14.83
CA LEU A 674 -26.17 25.55 13.64
C LEU A 674 -24.96 25.33 12.74
N LEU A 675 -23.76 25.08 13.30
CA LEU A 675 -22.56 24.76 12.52
C LEU A 675 -22.60 23.32 11.96
N ALA A 676 -23.21 22.38 12.69
CA ALA A 676 -23.40 21.01 12.23
C ALA A 676 -24.43 20.91 11.08
N THR A 677 -25.40 21.81 11.05
CA THR A 677 -26.50 21.83 10.07
C THR A 677 -26.43 23.00 9.08
N ILE A 678 -25.26 23.62 8.93
CA ILE A 678 -25.08 24.85 8.15
C ILE A 678 -25.53 24.71 6.68
N GLU A 679 -25.35 23.54 6.07
CA GLU A 679 -25.80 23.24 4.71
C GLU A 679 -27.33 23.27 4.55
N ASN A 680 -28.09 23.19 5.64
CA ASN A 680 -29.55 23.14 5.58
C ASN A 680 -30.19 24.54 5.56
N TRP A 681 -29.56 25.53 6.20
CA TRP A 681 -30.21 26.83 6.44
C TRP A 681 -29.52 28.02 5.77
N LEU A 682 -28.21 27.95 5.53
CA LEU A 682 -27.42 29.08 5.02
C LEU A 682 -27.38 29.17 3.46
N PRO A 683 -27.27 28.07 2.68
CA PRO A 683 -27.10 28.13 1.23
C PRO A 683 -28.04 29.03 0.44
N PRO A 684 -29.36 29.09 0.74
CA PRO A 684 -30.29 29.94 -0.02
C PRO A 684 -29.93 31.43 0.00
N PHE A 685 -29.17 31.87 1.02
CA PHE A 685 -28.84 33.28 1.25
C PHE A 685 -27.44 33.67 0.77
N LEU A 686 -26.67 32.72 0.21
CA LEU A 686 -25.27 32.91 -0.18
C LEU A 686 -25.03 33.11 -1.69
N GLN A 687 -26.07 33.07 -2.53
CA GLN A 687 -25.93 33.05 -4.00
C GLN A 687 -25.14 34.23 -4.60
N GLN A 688 -25.11 35.39 -3.93
CA GLN A 688 -24.36 36.59 -4.38
C GLN A 688 -23.22 36.99 -3.43
N ILE A 689 -22.88 36.11 -2.50
CA ILE A 689 -21.89 36.38 -1.47
C ILE A 689 -20.58 35.76 -1.90
N THR A 690 -19.61 36.60 -2.28
CA THR A 690 -18.29 36.12 -2.74
C THR A 690 -17.12 36.72 -1.98
N LYS A 691 -17.34 37.82 -1.23
CA LYS A 691 -16.31 38.49 -0.43
C LYS A 691 -16.79 38.74 0.98
N ARG A 692 -15.85 38.92 1.91
CA ARG A 692 -16.18 39.22 3.31
C ARG A 692 -17.02 40.47 3.47
N SER A 693 -16.80 41.49 2.64
CA SER A 693 -17.61 42.71 2.62
C SER A 693 -19.09 42.46 2.28
N ASP A 694 -19.39 41.37 1.58
CA ASP A 694 -20.76 41.01 1.20
C ASP A 694 -21.56 40.43 2.37
N PHE A 695 -20.92 39.95 3.45
CA PHE A 695 -21.63 39.39 4.61
C PHE A 695 -22.56 40.41 5.28
N GLY A 696 -22.26 41.71 5.15
CA GLY A 696 -23.17 42.78 5.61
C GLY A 696 -24.50 42.84 4.85
N LYS A 697 -24.64 42.14 3.71
CA LYS A 697 -25.87 42.05 2.91
C LYS A 697 -26.78 40.90 3.35
N LEU A 698 -26.35 40.06 4.30
CA LEU A 698 -27.15 38.93 4.79
C LEU A 698 -28.38 39.46 5.55
N ASP A 699 -29.56 39.05 5.10
CA ASP A 699 -30.81 39.32 5.80
C ASP A 699 -31.01 38.32 6.94
N TRP A 700 -30.47 38.66 8.11
CA TRP A 700 -30.58 37.81 9.29
C TRP A 700 -32.01 37.59 9.76
N SER A 701 -32.95 38.50 9.45
CA SER A 701 -34.36 38.30 9.80
C SER A 701 -34.95 37.16 8.98
N ALA A 702 -34.68 37.16 7.68
CA ALA A 702 -35.11 36.09 6.78
C ALA A 702 -34.44 34.75 7.12
N ILE A 703 -33.14 34.78 7.45
CA ILE A 703 -32.37 33.59 7.85
C ILE A 703 -32.92 32.97 9.14
N CYS A 704 -33.10 33.76 10.22
CA CYS A 704 -33.64 33.29 11.49
C CYS A 704 -35.04 32.68 11.31
N THR A 705 -35.88 33.33 10.50
CA THR A 705 -37.22 32.82 10.16
C THR A 705 -37.15 31.51 9.39
N HIS A 706 -36.18 31.35 8.48
CA HIS A 706 -35.98 30.10 7.76
C HIS A 706 -35.53 28.95 8.67
N ILE A 707 -34.69 29.22 9.68
CA ILE A 707 -34.20 28.21 10.64
C ILE A 707 -35.34 27.61 11.48
N ILE A 708 -36.25 28.43 12.01
CA ILE A 708 -37.28 27.97 12.95
C ILE A 708 -38.68 27.84 12.34
N GLY A 709 -38.92 28.46 11.18
CA GLY A 709 -40.21 28.53 10.50
C GLY A 709 -41.07 29.73 10.95
N TRP A 710 -41.95 30.17 10.06
CA TRP A 710 -42.77 31.38 10.25
C TRP A 710 -43.72 31.28 11.45
N ASP A 711 -44.37 30.13 11.64
CA ASP A 711 -45.28 29.92 12.77
C ASP A 711 -44.55 29.98 14.12
N ARG A 712 -43.33 29.43 14.19
CA ARG A 712 -42.50 29.46 15.41
C ARG A 712 -41.93 30.84 15.69
N GLU A 713 -41.58 31.63 14.68
CA GLU A 713 -41.15 33.02 14.88
C GLU A 713 -42.28 33.86 15.48
N ARG A 714 -43.53 33.64 15.03
CA ARG A 714 -44.70 34.29 15.64
C ARG A 714 -44.93 33.85 17.09
N GLU A 715 -44.83 32.55 17.36
CA GLU A 715 -44.91 32.02 18.73
C GLU A 715 -43.76 32.52 19.61
N LEU A 716 -42.56 32.73 19.06
CA LEU A 716 -41.40 33.25 19.78
C LEU A 716 -41.65 34.67 20.28
N GLU A 717 -42.26 35.52 19.44
CA GLU A 717 -42.67 36.88 19.84
C GLU A 717 -43.77 36.89 20.92
N GLU A 718 -44.68 35.91 20.91
CA GLU A 718 -45.75 35.80 21.92
C GLU A 718 -45.24 35.21 23.25
N LEU A 719 -44.50 34.10 23.20
CA LEU A 719 -44.10 33.32 24.36
C LEU A 719 -42.85 33.88 25.05
N ALA A 720 -41.92 34.45 24.27
CA ALA A 720 -40.67 35.02 24.77
C ALA A 720 -40.41 36.37 24.10
N PRO A 721 -41.21 37.42 24.39
CA PRO A 721 -41.09 38.72 23.73
C PRO A 721 -39.75 39.40 24.01
N ALA A 722 -39.14 39.99 22.98
CA ALA A 722 -37.87 40.72 23.14
C ALA A 722 -37.99 41.94 24.09
N ARG A 723 -39.18 42.55 24.16
CA ARG A 723 -39.48 43.70 25.03
C ARG A 723 -40.87 43.56 25.66
N ILE A 724 -41.01 44.03 26.90
CA ILE A 724 -42.29 44.04 27.62
C ILE A 724 -42.66 45.49 27.96
N THR A 725 -43.92 45.84 27.71
CA THR A 725 -44.49 47.13 28.08
C THR A 725 -44.81 47.14 29.57
N VAL A 726 -44.15 48.00 30.33
CA VAL A 726 -44.38 48.17 31.77
C VAL A 726 -45.44 49.27 32.03
N PRO A 727 -46.01 49.41 33.25
CA PRO A 727 -47.11 50.36 33.51
C PRO A 727 -46.84 51.82 33.16
N SER A 728 -45.58 52.25 33.10
CA SER A 728 -45.20 53.59 32.60
C SER A 728 -45.44 53.80 31.09
N GLY A 729 -45.74 52.72 30.36
CA GLY A 729 -45.80 52.68 28.89
C GLY A 729 -44.44 52.42 28.21
N SER A 730 -43.36 52.24 28.96
CA SER A 730 -42.04 51.92 28.39
C SER A 730 -41.94 50.46 27.96
N ALA A 731 -41.37 50.20 26.78
CA ALA A 731 -41.00 48.86 26.33
C ALA A 731 -39.57 48.51 26.78
N ILE A 732 -39.45 47.70 27.83
CA ILE A 732 -38.18 47.31 28.46
C ILE A 732 -37.70 45.99 27.87
N GLN A 733 -36.41 45.92 27.51
CA GLN A 733 -35.82 44.71 26.95
C GLN A 733 -35.71 43.61 28.01
N VAL A 734 -36.01 42.38 27.59
CA VAL A 734 -35.85 41.18 28.41
C VAL A 734 -34.57 40.47 28.00
N GLN A 735 -33.76 40.07 28.98
CA GLN A 735 -32.53 39.32 28.79
C GLN A 735 -32.82 37.84 29.04
N TYR A 736 -32.60 37.03 28.01
CA TYR A 736 -32.81 35.58 28.03
C TYR A 736 -31.48 34.85 28.19
N SER A 737 -31.52 33.62 28.71
CA SER A 737 -30.36 32.74 28.84
C SER A 737 -30.47 31.58 27.87
N ALA A 738 -29.37 31.23 27.19
CA ALA A 738 -29.33 30.06 26.33
C ALA A 738 -29.40 28.73 27.11
N HIS A 739 -29.23 28.77 28.44
CA HIS A 739 -29.28 27.60 29.32
C HIS A 739 -30.65 27.39 29.98
N GLY A 740 -31.66 28.18 29.60
CA GLY A 740 -33.02 28.05 30.15
C GLY A 740 -33.20 28.67 31.54
N ASP A 741 -32.25 29.49 32.01
CA ASP A 741 -32.41 30.26 33.25
C ASP A 741 -33.60 31.23 33.16
N LEU A 742 -34.08 31.66 34.32
CA LEU A 742 -35.17 32.63 34.38
C LEU A 742 -34.76 33.95 33.70
N PRO A 743 -35.62 34.50 32.84
CA PRO A 743 -35.33 35.72 32.08
C PRO A 743 -35.28 36.93 33.02
N VAL A 744 -34.34 37.83 32.76
CA VAL A 744 -34.10 39.02 33.58
C VAL A 744 -34.63 40.25 32.86
N MET A 745 -35.41 41.07 33.55
CA MET A 745 -35.81 42.38 33.07
C MET A 745 -35.28 43.47 34.02
N GLN A 746 -34.42 44.34 33.49
CA GLN A 746 -33.85 45.44 34.25
C GLN A 746 -34.72 46.69 34.05
N VAL A 747 -35.42 47.10 35.10
CA VAL A 747 -36.42 48.17 35.03
C VAL A 747 -36.29 49.11 36.20
N ARG A 748 -36.46 50.41 35.96
CA ARG A 748 -36.46 51.40 37.05
C ARG A 748 -37.67 51.21 37.94
N LEU A 749 -37.47 51.27 39.25
CA LEU A 749 -38.52 51.05 40.25
C LEU A 749 -39.78 51.91 40.03
N GLN A 750 -39.58 53.17 39.63
CA GLN A 750 -40.66 54.12 39.35
C GLN A 750 -41.54 53.79 38.12
N GLU A 751 -41.05 52.92 37.24
CA GLU A 751 -41.77 52.52 36.02
C GLU A 751 -42.72 51.34 36.25
N VAL A 752 -42.62 50.71 37.42
CA VAL A 752 -43.42 49.54 37.82
C VAL A 752 -44.36 49.81 38.98
N PHE A 753 -44.55 51.08 39.38
CA PHE A 753 -45.60 51.43 40.35
C PHE A 753 -46.97 51.03 39.83
N GLY A 754 -47.83 50.55 40.74
CA GLY A 754 -49.11 49.94 40.38
C GLY A 754 -49.01 48.54 39.77
N TRP A 755 -47.80 47.97 39.55
CA TRP A 755 -47.65 46.59 39.08
C TRP A 755 -47.66 45.63 40.28
N LEU A 756 -48.86 45.12 40.58
CA LEU A 756 -49.10 44.24 41.73
C LEU A 756 -48.51 42.84 41.55
N GLU A 757 -48.72 42.25 40.38
CA GLU A 757 -48.33 40.88 40.08
C GLU A 757 -46.93 40.82 39.44
N THR A 758 -46.18 39.76 39.75
CA THR A 758 -44.92 39.49 39.03
C THR A 758 -45.24 39.24 37.56
N PRO A 759 -44.58 39.94 36.62
CA PRO A 759 -44.81 39.72 35.20
C PRO A 759 -44.44 38.30 34.82
N THR A 760 -45.29 37.67 34.01
CA THR A 760 -45.06 36.32 33.49
C THR A 760 -45.07 36.32 31.97
N ILE A 761 -44.26 35.45 31.40
CA ILE A 761 -44.20 35.15 29.97
C ILE A 761 -44.47 33.64 29.77
N ASN A 762 -44.35 33.16 28.53
CA ASN A 762 -44.57 31.75 28.19
C ASN A 762 -45.97 31.28 28.66
N LYS A 763 -47.01 32.05 28.30
CA LYS A 763 -48.41 31.81 28.71
C LYS A 763 -48.60 31.67 30.24
N GLY A 764 -47.89 32.49 31.01
CA GLY A 764 -47.98 32.52 32.47
C GLY A 764 -47.11 31.50 33.20
N ARG A 765 -46.39 30.63 32.48
CA ARG A 765 -45.59 29.55 33.06
C ARG A 765 -44.24 30.02 33.60
N THR A 766 -43.68 31.09 33.03
CA THR A 766 -42.33 31.56 33.38
C THR A 766 -42.41 32.97 33.99
N ARG A 767 -41.96 33.11 35.24
CA ARG A 767 -41.86 34.41 35.92
C ARG A 767 -40.60 35.14 35.51
N LEU A 768 -40.66 36.47 35.39
CA LEU A 768 -39.46 37.29 35.19
C LEU A 768 -38.73 37.53 36.51
N VAL A 769 -37.40 37.55 36.45
CA VAL A 769 -36.57 38.15 37.50
C VAL A 769 -36.47 39.64 37.23
N LEU A 770 -36.91 40.46 38.18
CA LEU A 770 -36.86 41.90 38.07
C LEU A 770 -35.63 42.43 38.78
N HIS A 771 -34.73 43.06 38.03
CA HIS A 771 -33.68 43.89 38.58
C HIS A 771 -34.23 45.31 38.67
N LEU A 772 -34.74 45.66 39.84
CA LEU A 772 -35.29 46.97 40.11
C LEU A 772 -34.14 47.96 40.23
N LEU A 773 -34.17 49.00 39.40
CA LEU A 773 -33.11 49.98 39.30
C LEU A 773 -33.53 51.31 39.95
N SER A 774 -32.55 52.00 40.53
CA SER A 774 -32.67 53.41 40.90
C SER A 774 -32.78 54.33 39.67
N PRO A 775 -33.12 55.63 39.84
CA PRO A 775 -33.12 56.58 38.73
C PRO A 775 -31.78 56.70 38.00
N GLY A 776 -30.66 56.42 38.69
CA GLY A 776 -29.32 56.38 38.12
C GLY A 776 -28.91 55.02 37.54
N TYR A 777 -29.86 54.14 37.22
CA TYR A 777 -29.63 52.81 36.62
C TYR A 777 -28.78 51.83 37.46
N LYS A 778 -28.67 52.07 38.77
CA LYS A 778 -28.03 51.12 39.69
C LYS A 778 -29.06 50.14 40.26
N PRO A 779 -28.78 48.83 40.30
CA PRO A 779 -29.64 47.85 40.95
C PRO A 779 -29.86 48.20 42.42
N VAL A 780 -31.11 48.18 42.85
CA VAL A 780 -31.51 48.42 44.25
C VAL A 780 -32.16 47.20 44.89
N GLN A 781 -32.81 46.37 44.09
CA GLN A 781 -33.39 45.11 44.54
C GLN A 781 -33.48 44.13 43.36
N VAL A 782 -33.27 42.85 43.64
CA VAL A 782 -33.61 41.75 42.73
C VAL A 782 -34.80 41.00 43.32
N THR A 783 -35.85 40.79 42.53
CA THR A 783 -37.03 40.06 43.00
C THR A 783 -37.67 39.20 41.92
N GLN A 784 -38.23 38.07 42.33
CA GLN A 784 -39.10 37.19 41.52
C GLN A 784 -40.54 37.18 42.07
N ASP A 785 -40.79 37.94 43.13
CA ASP A 785 -42.08 38.09 43.81
C ASP A 785 -42.30 39.58 44.09
N MET A 786 -42.99 40.25 43.16
CA MET A 786 -43.33 41.66 43.29
C MET A 786 -44.25 41.93 44.48
N GLN A 787 -45.15 41.00 44.78
CA GLN A 787 -46.10 41.17 45.88
C GLN A 787 -45.39 41.17 47.23
N SER A 788 -44.45 40.22 47.43
CA SER A 788 -43.62 40.18 48.63
C SER A 788 -42.70 41.40 48.73
N PHE A 789 -42.11 41.84 47.61
CA PHE A 789 -41.28 43.04 47.57
C PHE A 789 -42.04 44.28 48.04
N TRP A 790 -43.24 44.54 47.48
CA TRP A 790 -44.05 45.69 47.87
C TRP A 790 -44.47 45.66 49.34
N LYS A 791 -44.78 44.47 49.87
CA LYS A 791 -45.28 44.32 51.24
C LYS A 791 -44.18 44.40 52.29
N ASN A 792 -43.00 43.85 52.02
CA ASN A 792 -42.00 43.56 53.04
C ASN A 792 -40.68 44.33 52.86
N THR A 793 -40.32 44.74 51.64
CA THR A 793 -38.97 45.24 51.32
C THR A 793 -38.97 46.67 50.79
N TYR A 794 -40.08 47.12 50.21
CA TYR A 794 -40.15 48.44 49.59
C TYR A 794 -39.87 49.60 50.56
N ASP A 795 -40.31 49.54 51.82
CA ASP A 795 -40.13 50.65 52.77
C ASP A 795 -38.65 50.92 53.11
N GLU A 796 -37.84 49.87 53.18
CA GLU A 796 -36.39 49.97 53.38
C GLU A 796 -35.72 50.60 52.15
N VAL A 797 -36.01 50.06 50.97
CA VAL A 797 -35.50 50.55 49.68
C VAL A 797 -35.93 52.01 49.44
N ARG A 798 -37.17 52.34 49.79
CA ARG A 798 -37.74 53.68 49.72
C ARG A 798 -37.00 54.66 50.62
N SER A 799 -36.69 54.28 51.86
CA SER A 799 -35.96 55.13 52.80
C SER A 799 -34.56 55.47 52.27
N GLU A 800 -33.86 54.48 51.70
CA GLU A 800 -32.57 54.69 51.05
C GLU A 800 -32.67 55.58 49.80
N LEU A 801 -33.65 55.31 48.93
CA LEU A 801 -33.88 56.05 47.69
C LEU A 801 -34.33 57.50 47.93
N ARG A 802 -35.13 57.75 48.98
CA ARG A 802 -35.53 59.11 49.37
C ARG A 802 -34.34 59.94 49.85
N ARG A 803 -33.37 59.32 50.53
CA ARG A 803 -32.11 59.97 50.93
C ARG A 803 -31.22 60.28 49.73
N ARG A 804 -31.05 59.32 48.81
CA ARG A 804 -30.13 59.47 47.65
C ARG A 804 -30.74 60.27 46.49
N TYR A 805 -32.06 60.23 46.30
CA TYR A 805 -32.79 60.87 45.20
C TYR A 805 -34.00 61.68 45.71
N PRO A 806 -33.78 62.76 46.47
CA PRO A 806 -34.86 63.51 47.16
C PRO A 806 -35.81 64.25 46.21
N ARG A 807 -35.41 64.46 44.96
CA ARG A 807 -36.22 65.13 43.91
C ARG A 807 -37.23 64.21 43.21
N HIS A 808 -37.19 62.91 43.47
CA HIS A 808 -38.09 61.92 42.88
C HIS A 808 -39.24 61.60 43.85
N SER A 809 -40.42 61.30 43.30
CA SER A 809 -41.59 60.92 44.09
C SER A 809 -41.50 59.45 44.50
N TRP A 810 -41.43 59.18 45.80
CA TRP A 810 -41.41 57.85 46.39
C TRP A 810 -42.67 57.65 47.25
N PRO A 811 -43.77 57.16 46.65
CA PRO A 811 -45.08 57.11 47.29
C PRO A 811 -45.06 56.22 48.53
N ASP A 812 -45.83 56.60 49.56
CA ASP A 812 -46.09 55.74 50.74
C ASP A 812 -46.84 54.47 50.34
N ASN A 813 -47.76 54.56 49.38
CA ASN A 813 -48.44 53.41 48.80
C ASN A 813 -48.00 53.21 47.33
N PRO A 814 -47.06 52.27 47.05
CA PRO A 814 -46.59 52.02 45.68
C PRO A 814 -47.62 51.31 44.80
N LEU A 815 -48.68 50.73 45.39
CA LEU A 815 -49.67 49.90 44.69
C LEU A 815 -50.74 50.72 43.98
N THR A 816 -50.99 51.95 44.42
CA THR A 816 -51.96 52.88 43.79
C THR A 816 -51.28 54.07 43.11
N ALA A 817 -49.95 54.13 43.16
CA ALA A 817 -49.18 55.21 42.57
C ALA A 817 -49.07 55.05 41.05
N GLN A 818 -49.18 56.18 40.34
CA GLN A 818 -49.02 56.22 38.89
C GLN A 818 -47.54 55.99 38.52
N ALA A 819 -47.28 54.98 37.68
CA ALA A 819 -45.96 54.73 37.11
C ALA A 819 -45.55 55.85 36.13
N ILE A 820 -44.27 56.20 36.14
CA ILE A 820 -43.75 57.34 35.39
C ILE A 820 -42.45 56.99 34.65
N ARG A 821 -42.40 57.32 33.36
CA ARG A 821 -41.24 57.11 32.47
C ARG A 821 -40.03 58.02 32.81
N GLY A 822 -40.15 58.90 33.81
CA GLY A 822 -39.12 59.86 34.25
C GLY A 822 -39.49 60.60 35.54
N ALA A 823 -38.71 61.59 35.97
CA ALA A 823 -38.95 62.31 37.22
C ALA A 823 -40.13 63.30 37.11
N VAL A 824 -41.19 63.12 37.91
CA VAL A 824 -42.13 64.21 38.19
C VAL A 824 -41.50 65.09 39.26
N ARG A 825 -41.11 66.33 38.90
CA ARG A 825 -40.64 67.32 39.87
C ARG A 825 -41.76 67.63 40.86
N ARG A 826 -41.49 67.48 42.15
CA ARG A 826 -42.38 67.86 43.25
C ARG A 826 -42.82 69.32 43.04
N LYS A 827 -44.12 69.60 42.94
CA LYS A 827 -44.62 70.96 43.24
C LYS A 827 -44.45 71.16 44.75
N SER A 828 -43.89 72.31 45.10
CA SER A 828 -43.54 72.76 46.46
C SER A 828 -44.63 72.49 47.48
#